data_AF-A0A7X3ZEC6-F1
#
_entry.id   AF-A0A7X3ZEC6-F1
#
_cell.length_a   1.000
_cell.length_b   1.000
_cell.length_c   1.000
_cell.angle_alpha   90.00
_cell.angle_beta   90.00
_cell.angle_gamma   90.00
#
_symmetry.space_group_name_H-M   'P 1'
#
loop_
_entity.id
_entity.type
_entity.pdbx_description
1 polymer ?
#
loop_
_entity_poly.entity_id
_entity_poly.type
_entity_poly.pdbx_seq_one_letter_code
_entity_poly.pdbx_strand_id
1 'polypeptide(L)'
;MRQTDCVVRLLFLLLIYSAALAQPTDWRYYGGNAGSTKYSPLAQIHRDNFADLRIVWRWRPPEAEILAEHDVDRNYYRSTPIVVNGVLYVSSPFGIVAALDAATGEELWKFDPESWRNQEWFPSTHRGVAYWEEDGDKRVLFGTTDGYFYSLDAKTGRPDPAFGDSGRVDLTQGMRREVQRGEYVSVSPPMIYGSLAIVGSSIPDIRGRPVPRPMPPGDMRAFDVRTGEQKWIFETIPQEGSFGNETWGAGSWEDFGGANVWSMMSLDPVLGYVYLPVSTPSNDFYGGERPGDNLFGDSIVCLDARTGARVWHFQIAHHGVWDYDPPAAPILVDIEVDGKPIKAVVQLTKQAFCFVFDRVTGAPVWPIIEMPVPASTIVGEAVSETQPVPVWPRPYDRQGLSVDDLIDFTPELRQMAMETIEGHRYGSLYAPPTEKGTVFVPGLLGGSDWSGGAVNPATGVIYVPSKTMPYLVTLRPTDDDEASSAYVGVFNHNFTAAKNLPLLKPPYGRLTAIDLNTGRHLWMRPMGRGPVGHPLLRDLEIKEDLGWPSRTFPLLTPTLLLTATEDPRDGQFGPAAGQGYFVEREAYLRAFDPATGELVGQVELPGNAYASPAVYQVAGRQYVVLSLGDSYRPSELVALAIPRPGEAIPEQGKSRKDADHKAFYEAVAALEAGDSEQLSRLLKKHAELASARGFLDEWYEFPNLRGATLLHLTAGAPLRAALPDNAVSLAEILLDAGADPNAATLDSTTTAELAATAIQLEWAGIKGDLLALVYEKGADPNRNNGKLLHDLLISREKELAEMLLSAGAEVDLRFAAGLNRTDLMAGFFKDGVPTPEANRLYRANPDTVLSGQQVVDEALYYAVYSGGREAIDFLLEKGANIDALVGFFWEWDWGSTALHKAVDTEDVELIRYLLEKGASTTIGDARWGETAYDWAGYYENDAMRKAIGAHDAAAKETKKQ
;
A
#
# COMPACT_ATOMS: atom_id res chain seq x y z
N MET A 1 -61.87 -42.42 -6.48
CA MET A 1 -60.86 -42.19 -7.54
C MET A 1 -60.62 -40.72 -7.90
N ARG A 2 -61.51 -39.75 -7.63
CA ARG A 2 -61.27 -38.33 -8.05
C ARG A 2 -60.59 -37.41 -7.01
N GLN A 3 -60.47 -37.82 -5.74
CA GLN A 3 -59.82 -36.99 -4.70
C GLN A 3 -58.32 -37.27 -4.53
N THR A 4 -57.87 -38.50 -4.77
CA THR A 4 -56.45 -38.89 -4.68
C THR A 4 -55.61 -38.29 -5.82
N ASP A 5 -56.17 -38.15 -7.02
CA ASP A 5 -55.45 -37.55 -8.17
C ASP A 5 -55.23 -36.03 -8.02
N CYS A 6 -56.07 -35.36 -7.23
CA CYS A 6 -55.96 -33.92 -7.01
C CYS A 6 -54.86 -33.61 -5.97
N VAL A 7 -54.75 -34.43 -4.92
CA VAL A 7 -53.70 -34.29 -3.88
C VAL A 7 -52.33 -34.68 -4.43
N VAL A 8 -52.24 -35.72 -5.27
CA VAL A 8 -50.97 -36.10 -5.92
C VAL A 8 -50.51 -35.04 -6.93
N ARG A 9 -51.43 -34.40 -7.68
CA ARG A 9 -51.09 -33.28 -8.57
C ARG A 9 -50.71 -32.00 -7.83
N LEU A 10 -51.33 -31.70 -6.69
CA LEU A 10 -50.95 -30.55 -5.86
C LEU A 10 -49.57 -30.75 -5.21
N LEU A 11 -49.28 -31.98 -4.75
CA LEU A 11 -47.96 -32.35 -4.24
C LEU A 11 -46.89 -32.35 -5.34
N PHE A 12 -47.21 -32.82 -6.56
CA PHE A 12 -46.29 -32.72 -7.70
C PHE A 12 -46.04 -31.28 -8.14
N LEU A 13 -47.06 -30.40 -8.12
CA LEU A 13 -46.91 -28.98 -8.42
C LEU A 13 -46.12 -28.23 -7.33
N LEU A 14 -46.29 -28.59 -6.04
CA LEU A 14 -45.47 -28.09 -4.93
C LEU A 14 -44.03 -28.61 -4.96
N LEU A 15 -43.80 -29.85 -5.44
CA LEU A 15 -42.46 -30.41 -5.66
C LEU A 15 -41.76 -29.80 -6.88
N ILE A 16 -42.50 -29.45 -7.94
CA ILE A 16 -41.96 -28.72 -9.10
C ILE A 16 -41.67 -27.25 -8.74
N TYR A 17 -42.44 -26.64 -7.83
CA TYR A 17 -42.15 -25.29 -7.30
C TYR A 17 -40.99 -25.28 -6.30
N SER A 18 -40.79 -26.36 -5.54
CA SER A 18 -39.66 -26.49 -4.59
C SER A 18 -38.35 -26.91 -5.27
N ALA A 19 -38.42 -27.41 -6.53
CA ALA A 19 -37.28 -27.81 -7.34
C ALA A 19 -36.96 -26.82 -8.48
N ALA A 20 -37.59 -25.65 -8.52
CA ALA A 20 -36.95 -24.47 -9.09
C ALA A 20 -35.81 -24.08 -8.13
N LEU A 21 -34.70 -24.84 -8.18
CA LEU A 21 -33.41 -24.38 -7.66
C LEU A 21 -33.28 -22.95 -8.15
N ALA A 22 -33.30 -21.99 -7.22
CA ALA A 22 -33.18 -20.58 -7.56
C ALA A 22 -31.96 -20.45 -8.48
N GLN A 23 -32.19 -20.06 -9.74
CA GLN A 23 -31.14 -19.93 -10.73
C GLN A 23 -30.01 -19.09 -10.11
N PRO A 24 -28.73 -19.47 -10.32
CA PRO A 24 -27.62 -18.69 -9.81
C PRO A 24 -27.79 -17.23 -10.22
N THR A 25 -27.60 -16.32 -9.26
CA THR A 25 -27.48 -14.90 -9.59
C THR A 25 -25.99 -14.61 -9.67
N ASP A 26 -25.51 -14.48 -10.90
CA ASP A 26 -24.11 -14.27 -11.24
C ASP A 26 -23.62 -12.85 -10.89
N TRP A 27 -22.30 -12.70 -10.77
CA TRP A 27 -21.58 -11.42 -10.72
C TRP A 27 -20.54 -11.42 -11.85
N ARG A 28 -20.98 -11.12 -13.08
CA ARG A 28 -20.22 -11.46 -14.30
C ARG A 28 -19.07 -10.52 -14.64
N TYR A 29 -19.05 -9.33 -14.04
CA TYR A 29 -18.10 -8.26 -14.33
C TYR A 29 -17.54 -7.69 -13.03
N TYR A 30 -16.40 -7.01 -13.08
CA TYR A 30 -15.81 -6.30 -11.93
C TYR A 30 -16.86 -5.44 -11.19
N GLY A 31 -17.64 -4.64 -11.94
CA GLY A 31 -18.70 -3.79 -11.39
C GLY A 31 -20.08 -4.46 -11.30
N GLY A 32 -20.15 -5.80 -11.28
CA GLY A 32 -21.36 -6.62 -11.23
C GLY A 32 -22.05 -6.81 -12.58
N ASN A 33 -22.14 -5.74 -13.38
CA ASN A 33 -22.63 -5.78 -14.76
C ASN A 33 -21.74 -4.95 -15.70
N ALA A 34 -21.99 -5.04 -17.00
CA ALA A 34 -21.24 -4.32 -18.03
C ALA A 34 -21.28 -2.80 -17.87
N GLY A 35 -22.32 -2.25 -17.22
CA GLY A 35 -22.46 -0.82 -16.93
C GLY A 35 -21.81 -0.37 -15.62
N SER A 36 -21.10 -1.25 -14.91
CA SER A 36 -20.39 -0.97 -13.66
C SER A 36 -21.24 -0.39 -12.53
N THR A 37 -22.51 -0.80 -12.44
CA THR A 37 -23.45 -0.25 -11.44
C THR A 37 -23.17 -0.65 -9.98
N LYS A 38 -22.43 -1.75 -9.77
CA LYS A 38 -22.20 -2.39 -8.45
C LYS A 38 -23.48 -2.69 -7.67
N TYR A 39 -24.56 -2.92 -8.39
CA TYR A 39 -25.88 -3.24 -7.84
C TYR A 39 -26.21 -4.71 -8.04
N SER A 40 -26.76 -5.34 -7.00
CA SER A 40 -27.39 -6.65 -7.08
C SER A 40 -28.85 -6.57 -6.69
N PRO A 41 -29.76 -7.30 -7.37
CA PRO A 41 -31.16 -7.40 -6.97
C PRO A 41 -31.38 -8.32 -5.75
N LEU A 42 -30.34 -9.00 -5.25
CA LEU A 42 -30.47 -9.93 -4.13
C LEU A 42 -30.80 -9.21 -2.82
N ALA A 43 -31.67 -9.82 -2.00
CA ALA A 43 -32.17 -9.23 -0.76
C ALA A 43 -32.33 -10.26 0.38
N GLN A 44 -31.67 -11.43 0.30
CA GLN A 44 -31.65 -12.39 1.42
C GLN A 44 -30.88 -11.83 2.62
N ILE A 45 -29.85 -11.04 2.37
CA ILE A 45 -29.17 -10.22 3.38
C ILE A 45 -29.89 -8.87 3.46
N HIS A 46 -30.36 -8.51 4.64
CA HIS A 46 -31.11 -7.28 4.93
C HIS A 46 -30.81 -6.77 6.34
N ARG A 47 -31.43 -5.65 6.72
CA ARG A 47 -31.17 -4.93 7.98
C ARG A 47 -31.18 -5.83 9.22
N ASP A 48 -32.13 -6.76 9.30
CA ASP A 48 -32.36 -7.54 10.53
C ASP A 48 -31.42 -8.74 10.69
N ASN A 49 -30.71 -9.14 9.63
CA ASN A 49 -29.82 -10.31 9.66
C ASN A 49 -28.37 -10.00 9.27
N PHE A 50 -28.04 -8.75 8.88
CA PHE A 50 -26.69 -8.39 8.44
C PHE A 50 -25.61 -8.71 9.49
N ALA A 51 -25.89 -8.48 10.77
CA ALA A 51 -24.96 -8.78 11.87
C ALA A 51 -24.75 -10.29 12.10
N ASP A 52 -25.57 -11.15 11.51
CA ASP A 52 -25.46 -12.61 11.60
C ASP A 52 -24.57 -13.20 10.49
N LEU A 53 -24.07 -12.37 9.57
CA LEU A 53 -23.10 -12.81 8.58
C LEU A 53 -21.86 -13.39 9.26
N ARG A 54 -21.41 -14.53 8.74
CA ARG A 54 -20.16 -15.18 9.13
C ARG A 54 -19.40 -15.53 7.87
N ILE A 55 -18.08 -15.59 7.98
CA ILE A 55 -17.23 -16.24 6.99
C ILE A 55 -17.62 -17.71 6.93
N VAL A 56 -17.96 -18.20 5.74
CA VAL A 56 -18.44 -19.56 5.49
C VAL A 56 -17.46 -20.39 4.67
N TRP A 57 -16.55 -19.72 3.96
CA TRP A 57 -15.36 -20.34 3.37
C TRP A 57 -14.25 -19.28 3.17
N ARG A 58 -13.01 -19.76 3.01
CA ARG A 58 -11.80 -18.95 2.80
C ARG A 58 -10.93 -19.59 1.73
N TRP A 59 -10.22 -18.81 0.94
CA TRP A 59 -9.22 -19.28 -0.03
C TRP A 59 -7.99 -18.38 -0.01
N ARG A 60 -6.80 -18.97 -0.09
CA ARG A 60 -5.53 -18.24 -0.13
C ARG A 60 -4.78 -18.59 -1.42
N PRO A 61 -4.32 -17.60 -2.20
CA PRO A 61 -3.45 -17.86 -3.34
C PRO A 61 -2.09 -18.42 -2.85
N PRO A 62 -1.38 -19.19 -3.70
CA PRO A 62 -0.11 -19.83 -3.36
C PRO A 62 1.09 -18.86 -3.42
N GLU A 63 0.98 -17.73 -2.73
CA GLU A 63 2.02 -16.69 -2.72
C GLU A 63 3.14 -17.00 -1.73
N ALA A 64 2.84 -17.75 -0.68
CA ALA A 64 3.80 -18.08 0.38
C ALA A 64 4.95 -18.92 -0.16
N GLU A 65 4.67 -19.84 -1.08
CA GLU A 65 5.67 -20.66 -1.75
C GLU A 65 6.59 -19.80 -2.63
N ILE A 66 6.02 -18.85 -3.39
CA ILE A 66 6.78 -17.94 -4.25
C ILE A 66 7.71 -17.05 -3.43
N LEU A 67 7.19 -16.45 -2.35
CA LEU A 67 7.97 -15.59 -1.45
C LEU A 67 9.08 -16.34 -0.70
N ALA A 68 8.94 -17.66 -0.51
CA ALA A 68 9.96 -18.47 0.15
C ALA A 68 11.14 -18.83 -0.78
N GLU A 69 10.91 -18.84 -2.09
CA GLU A 69 11.90 -19.29 -3.10
C GLU A 69 12.48 -18.14 -3.94
N HIS A 70 11.86 -16.96 -3.91
CA HIS A 70 12.19 -15.83 -4.77
C HIS A 70 12.21 -14.50 -4.04
N ASP A 71 13.17 -13.65 -4.41
CA ASP A 71 13.31 -12.27 -3.92
C ASP A 71 12.37 -11.34 -4.70
N VAL A 72 11.09 -11.37 -4.33
CA VAL A 72 10.02 -10.60 -4.97
C VAL A 72 9.08 -10.03 -3.92
N ASP A 73 8.51 -8.85 -4.20
CA ASP A 73 7.62 -8.17 -3.26
C ASP A 73 6.15 -8.44 -3.57
N ARG A 74 5.36 -8.74 -2.52
CA ARG A 74 3.90 -8.78 -2.59
C ARG A 74 3.32 -7.36 -2.54
N ASN A 75 2.22 -7.15 -3.26
CA ASN A 75 1.44 -5.91 -3.21
C ASN A 75 -0.02 -6.17 -2.76
N TYR A 76 -0.84 -5.12 -2.75
CA TYR A 76 -2.25 -5.17 -2.34
C TYR A 76 -3.12 -6.15 -3.13
N TYR A 77 -4.03 -6.82 -2.42
CA TYR A 77 -4.98 -7.73 -3.05
C TYR A 77 -6.18 -7.00 -3.68
N ARG A 78 -5.96 -6.41 -4.86
CA ARG A 78 -6.90 -5.53 -5.56
C ARG A 78 -7.88 -6.23 -6.52
N SER A 79 -7.94 -7.56 -6.52
CA SER A 79 -8.78 -8.33 -7.44
C SER A 79 -10.21 -8.39 -6.96
N THR A 80 -11.18 -8.05 -7.81
CA THR A 80 -12.60 -8.34 -7.56
C THR A 80 -12.98 -9.62 -8.30
N PRO A 81 -13.45 -10.68 -7.63
CA PRO A 81 -13.81 -11.92 -8.29
C PRO A 81 -15.06 -11.75 -9.16
N ILE A 82 -15.16 -12.56 -10.21
CA ILE A 82 -16.41 -12.74 -10.98
C ILE A 82 -16.99 -14.12 -10.69
N VAL A 83 -18.31 -14.24 -10.70
CA VAL A 83 -19.01 -15.51 -10.50
C VAL A 83 -19.94 -15.77 -11.68
N VAL A 84 -19.76 -16.92 -12.32
CA VAL A 84 -20.54 -17.36 -13.47
C VAL A 84 -20.97 -18.80 -13.28
N ASN A 85 -22.28 -19.06 -13.28
CA ASN A 85 -22.84 -20.41 -13.21
C ASN A 85 -22.32 -21.23 -12.00
N GLY A 86 -22.10 -20.59 -10.86
CA GLY A 86 -21.60 -21.23 -9.63
C GLY A 86 -20.09 -21.45 -9.55
N VAL A 87 -19.32 -20.97 -10.53
CA VAL A 87 -17.86 -20.95 -10.49
C VAL A 87 -17.39 -19.52 -10.27
N LEU A 88 -16.49 -19.34 -9.31
CA LEU A 88 -15.84 -18.07 -9.02
C LEU A 88 -14.48 -18.04 -9.71
N TYR A 89 -14.17 -16.96 -10.43
CA TYR A 89 -12.88 -16.73 -11.06
C TYR A 89 -12.22 -15.48 -10.46
N VAL A 90 -10.95 -15.59 -10.09
CA VAL A 90 -10.21 -14.52 -9.42
C VAL A 90 -8.72 -14.61 -9.76
N SER A 91 -8.03 -13.47 -9.69
CA SER A 91 -6.56 -13.40 -9.78
C SER A 91 -5.95 -13.12 -8.41
N SER A 92 -4.65 -13.33 -8.23
CA SER A 92 -3.87 -12.89 -7.06
C SER A 92 -3.04 -11.62 -7.39
N PRO A 93 -2.46 -10.92 -6.40
CA PRO A 93 -1.43 -9.89 -6.64
C PRO A 93 -0.35 -10.30 -7.64
N PHE A 94 0.14 -11.54 -7.55
CA PHE A 94 1.16 -12.09 -8.45
C PHE A 94 0.64 -12.50 -9.85
N GLY A 95 -0.65 -12.28 -10.15
CA GLY A 95 -1.23 -12.58 -11.46
C GLY A 95 -1.67 -14.03 -11.64
N ILE A 96 -1.54 -14.87 -10.62
CA ILE A 96 -2.06 -16.26 -10.62
C ILE A 96 -3.58 -16.21 -10.71
N VAL A 97 -4.17 -16.88 -11.70
CA VAL A 97 -5.62 -16.96 -11.90
C VAL A 97 -6.12 -18.30 -11.39
N ALA A 98 -7.21 -18.28 -10.63
CA ALA A 98 -7.85 -19.47 -10.08
C ALA A 98 -9.36 -19.51 -10.38
N ALA A 99 -9.88 -20.73 -10.49
CA ALA A 99 -11.32 -21.00 -10.43
C ALA A 99 -11.65 -21.78 -9.17
N LEU A 100 -12.68 -21.32 -8.46
CA LEU A 100 -13.17 -21.92 -7.23
C LEU A 100 -14.63 -22.33 -7.38
N ASP A 101 -15.06 -23.39 -6.70
CA ASP A 101 -16.48 -23.62 -6.45
C ASP A 101 -17.01 -22.45 -5.60
N ALA A 102 -17.98 -21.70 -6.11
CA ALA A 102 -18.44 -20.47 -5.46
C ALA A 102 -19.23 -20.75 -4.16
N ALA A 103 -19.70 -21.97 -3.91
CA ALA A 103 -20.40 -22.32 -2.69
C ALA A 103 -19.45 -22.75 -1.57
N THR A 104 -18.29 -23.35 -1.91
CA THR A 104 -17.38 -23.96 -0.93
C THR A 104 -16.00 -23.31 -0.85
N GLY A 105 -15.59 -22.54 -1.86
CA GLY A 105 -14.24 -22.01 -1.98
C GLY A 105 -13.20 -23.05 -2.40
N GLU A 106 -13.62 -24.28 -2.77
CA GLU A 106 -12.72 -25.34 -3.23
C GLU A 106 -12.05 -24.94 -4.55
N GLU A 107 -10.73 -25.00 -4.60
CA GLU A 107 -9.95 -24.73 -5.82
C GLU A 107 -10.20 -25.83 -6.87
N LEU A 108 -10.79 -25.44 -7.99
CA LEU A 108 -11.04 -26.32 -9.14
C LEU A 108 -9.78 -26.42 -10.02
N TRP A 109 -9.14 -25.27 -10.25
CA TRP A 109 -7.87 -25.15 -10.94
C TRP A 109 -7.21 -23.80 -10.64
N LYS A 110 -5.91 -23.72 -10.90
CA LYS A 110 -5.15 -22.47 -10.94
C LYS A 110 -4.15 -22.47 -12.09
N PHE A 111 -3.78 -21.27 -12.54
CA PHE A 111 -2.80 -21.03 -13.59
C PHE A 111 -1.89 -19.87 -13.16
N ASP A 112 -0.58 -20.13 -13.13
CA ASP A 112 0.43 -19.12 -12.86
C ASP A 112 1.10 -18.70 -14.17
N PRO A 113 0.93 -17.43 -14.62
CA PRO A 113 1.65 -16.90 -15.78
C PRO A 113 3.13 -16.57 -15.50
N GLU A 114 3.57 -16.64 -14.23
CA GLU A 114 4.87 -16.20 -13.73
C GLU A 114 5.17 -14.71 -13.97
N SER A 115 4.14 -13.88 -14.17
CA SER A 115 4.29 -12.44 -14.44
C SER A 115 4.91 -11.67 -13.27
N TRP A 116 4.83 -12.23 -12.06
CA TRP A 116 5.48 -11.73 -10.85
C TRP A 116 7.02 -11.74 -10.92
N ARG A 117 7.63 -12.44 -11.89
CA ARG A 117 9.08 -12.40 -12.13
C ARG A 117 9.56 -11.05 -12.70
N ASN A 118 8.66 -10.24 -13.25
CA ASN A 118 8.98 -8.93 -13.80
C ASN A 118 8.30 -7.82 -12.99
N GLN A 119 9.04 -7.26 -12.02
CA GLN A 119 8.57 -6.18 -11.13
C GLN A 119 9.31 -4.86 -11.32
N GLU A 120 10.21 -4.76 -12.32
CA GLU A 120 11.14 -3.64 -12.47
C GLU A 120 10.43 -2.29 -12.64
N TRP A 121 9.37 -2.26 -13.46
CA TRP A 121 8.65 -1.03 -13.81
C TRP A 121 7.29 -0.91 -13.12
N PHE A 122 6.69 -2.04 -12.76
CA PHE A 122 5.40 -2.10 -12.09
C PHE A 122 5.42 -3.14 -10.99
N PRO A 123 4.92 -2.82 -9.79
CA PRO A 123 4.83 -3.81 -8.73
C PRO A 123 3.72 -4.82 -9.03
N SER A 124 3.78 -6.00 -8.39
CA SER A 124 2.82 -7.09 -8.63
C SER A 124 1.40 -6.72 -8.21
N THR A 125 0.57 -6.25 -9.15
CA THR A 125 -0.83 -5.87 -8.90
C THR A 125 -1.73 -6.43 -10.01
N HIS A 126 -2.91 -6.91 -9.63
CA HIS A 126 -3.93 -7.39 -10.57
C HIS A 126 -5.34 -7.11 -10.05
N ARG A 127 -6.27 -6.72 -10.94
CA ARG A 127 -7.62 -6.28 -10.55
C ARG A 127 -8.75 -7.25 -10.92
N GLY A 128 -8.44 -8.34 -11.62
CA GLY A 128 -9.39 -9.40 -11.92
C GLY A 128 -9.39 -9.85 -13.38
N VAL A 129 -10.32 -10.75 -13.69
CA VAL A 129 -10.40 -11.44 -14.98
C VAL A 129 -11.73 -11.17 -15.67
N ALA A 130 -11.82 -11.48 -16.96
CA ALA A 130 -13.05 -11.46 -17.74
C ALA A 130 -13.49 -12.88 -18.13
N TYR A 131 -14.77 -13.07 -18.36
CA TYR A 131 -15.35 -14.33 -18.82
C TYR A 131 -16.07 -14.15 -20.15
N TRP A 132 -15.89 -15.12 -21.05
CA TRP A 132 -16.59 -15.19 -22.32
C TRP A 132 -17.19 -16.59 -22.52
N GLU A 133 -18.39 -16.67 -23.09
CA GLU A 133 -19.04 -17.94 -23.45
C GLU A 133 -19.94 -17.77 -24.67
N GLU A 134 -19.81 -18.67 -25.64
CA GLU A 134 -20.68 -18.80 -26.80
C GLU A 134 -20.65 -20.24 -27.31
N ASP A 135 -21.80 -20.79 -27.70
CA ASP A 135 -21.94 -22.16 -28.24
C ASP A 135 -21.26 -23.27 -27.40
N GLY A 136 -21.17 -23.07 -26.08
CA GLY A 136 -20.57 -24.00 -25.12
C GLY A 136 -19.04 -23.91 -24.98
N ASP A 137 -18.37 -23.08 -25.78
CA ASP A 137 -16.99 -22.64 -25.55
C ASP A 137 -16.98 -21.62 -24.40
N LYS A 138 -16.04 -21.75 -23.45
CA LYS A 138 -16.00 -20.97 -22.21
C LYS A 138 -14.56 -20.57 -21.90
N ARG A 139 -14.31 -19.28 -21.75
CA ARG A 139 -12.96 -18.73 -21.62
C ARG A 139 -12.85 -17.75 -20.46
N VAL A 140 -11.69 -17.75 -19.83
CA VAL A 140 -11.25 -16.73 -18.88
C VAL A 140 -10.12 -15.94 -19.52
N LEU A 141 -10.26 -14.62 -19.61
CA LEU A 141 -9.31 -13.73 -20.28
C LEU A 141 -8.75 -12.70 -19.30
N PHE A 142 -7.43 -12.45 -19.36
CA PHE A 142 -6.75 -11.50 -18.47
C PHE A 142 -5.41 -11.03 -19.04
N GLY A 143 -5.02 -9.80 -18.70
CA GLY A 143 -3.69 -9.27 -18.98
C GLY A 143 -2.71 -9.54 -17.83
N THR A 144 -1.41 -9.32 -18.07
CA THR A 144 -0.34 -9.50 -17.06
C THR A 144 0.57 -8.28 -16.92
N THR A 145 1.33 -8.25 -15.82
CA THR A 145 2.33 -7.21 -15.50
C THR A 145 3.57 -7.25 -16.40
N ASP A 146 3.75 -8.30 -17.20
CA ASP A 146 4.85 -8.45 -18.15
C ASP A 146 4.38 -8.29 -19.62
N GLY A 147 3.18 -7.74 -19.84
CA GLY A 147 2.70 -7.33 -21.14
C GLY A 147 2.15 -8.46 -22.01
N TYR A 148 1.63 -9.54 -21.42
CA TYR A 148 0.89 -10.58 -22.15
C TYR A 148 -0.61 -10.48 -21.91
N PHE A 149 -1.38 -11.01 -22.86
CA PHE A 149 -2.81 -11.20 -22.75
C PHE A 149 -3.15 -12.68 -22.96
N TYR A 150 -3.76 -13.31 -21.96
CA TYR A 150 -4.02 -14.75 -21.92
C TYR A 150 -5.50 -15.07 -22.15
N SER A 151 -5.74 -16.24 -22.75
CA SER A 151 -7.05 -16.90 -22.78
C SER A 151 -6.90 -18.32 -22.23
N LEU A 152 -7.70 -18.67 -21.24
CA LEU A 152 -7.74 -19.99 -20.61
C LEU A 152 -9.09 -20.66 -20.84
N ASP A 153 -9.09 -21.98 -21.04
CA ASP A 153 -10.31 -22.78 -20.97
C ASP A 153 -10.88 -22.70 -19.54
N ALA A 154 -12.11 -22.21 -19.42
CA ALA A 154 -12.69 -21.88 -18.12
C ALA A 154 -12.96 -23.11 -17.23
N LYS A 155 -12.92 -24.33 -17.79
CA LYS A 155 -13.14 -25.58 -17.05
C LYS A 155 -11.85 -26.17 -16.51
N THR A 156 -10.74 -26.00 -17.21
CA THR A 156 -9.48 -26.68 -16.94
C THR A 156 -8.35 -25.75 -16.53
N GLY A 157 -8.48 -24.45 -16.77
CA GLY A 157 -7.43 -23.46 -16.50
C GLY A 157 -6.24 -23.53 -17.45
N ARG A 158 -6.33 -24.34 -18.51
CA ARG A 158 -5.23 -24.50 -19.48
C ARG A 158 -5.29 -23.37 -20.51
N PRO A 159 -4.13 -22.85 -20.95
CA PRO A 159 -4.10 -21.88 -22.05
C PRO A 159 -4.76 -22.42 -23.31
N ASP A 160 -5.54 -21.58 -23.98
CA ASP A 160 -6.25 -21.92 -25.20
C ASP A 160 -5.28 -22.03 -26.37
N PRO A 161 -4.97 -23.23 -26.89
CA PRO A 161 -3.90 -23.38 -27.88
C PRO A 161 -4.17 -22.66 -29.22
N ALA A 162 -5.42 -22.27 -29.47
CA ALA A 162 -5.83 -21.52 -30.67
C ALA A 162 -5.72 -19.99 -30.50
N PHE A 163 -5.39 -19.49 -29.31
CA PHE A 163 -5.34 -18.07 -29.01
C PHE A 163 -3.90 -17.55 -29.06
N GLY A 164 -3.60 -16.64 -30.00
CA GLY A 164 -2.27 -16.06 -30.18
C GLY A 164 -1.18 -17.11 -30.38
N ASP A 165 -0.08 -16.97 -29.64
CA ASP A 165 0.96 -17.98 -29.51
C ASP A 165 0.65 -18.91 -28.33
N SER A 166 -0.01 -20.03 -28.63
CA SER A 166 -0.25 -21.14 -27.68
C SER A 166 -0.96 -20.73 -26.38
N GLY A 167 -1.91 -19.78 -26.46
CA GLY A 167 -2.73 -19.32 -25.34
C GLY A 167 -2.49 -17.90 -24.88
N ARG A 168 -1.55 -17.17 -25.50
CA ARG A 168 -1.25 -15.77 -25.17
C ARG A 168 -0.93 -14.91 -26.38
N VAL A 169 -1.19 -13.62 -26.25
CA VAL A 169 -0.77 -12.56 -27.17
C VAL A 169 0.25 -11.68 -26.47
N ASP A 170 1.35 -11.35 -27.16
CA ASP A 170 2.31 -10.35 -26.67
C ASP A 170 1.79 -8.94 -26.98
N LEU A 171 1.40 -8.20 -25.94
CA LEU A 171 0.81 -6.87 -26.10
C LEU A 171 1.84 -5.81 -26.49
N THR A 172 3.15 -6.07 -26.36
CA THR A 172 4.17 -5.14 -26.84
C THR A 172 4.33 -5.18 -28.36
N GLN A 173 3.81 -6.22 -29.01
CA GLN A 173 3.83 -6.36 -30.47
C GLN A 173 2.61 -5.67 -31.11
N GLY A 174 2.75 -5.29 -32.39
CA GLY A 174 1.71 -4.58 -33.13
C GLY A 174 1.45 -3.15 -32.67
N MET A 175 2.31 -2.64 -31.79
CA MET A 175 2.35 -1.23 -31.40
C MET A 175 3.01 -0.40 -32.50
N ARG A 176 2.62 0.86 -32.63
CA ARG A 176 3.13 1.79 -33.65
C ARG A 176 4.59 2.23 -33.45
N ARG A 177 5.16 1.94 -32.29
CA ARG A 177 6.58 2.11 -31.96
C ARG A 177 7.05 0.98 -31.05
N GLU A 178 8.36 0.78 -30.98
CA GLU A 178 8.96 -0.21 -30.08
C GLU A 178 8.66 0.16 -28.62
N VAL A 179 8.35 -0.86 -27.81
CA VAL A 179 7.94 -0.71 -26.41
C VAL A 179 8.74 -1.70 -25.58
N GLN A 180 9.41 -1.22 -24.55
CA GLN A 180 10.10 -2.08 -23.61
C GLN A 180 9.09 -2.89 -22.81
N ARG A 181 9.36 -4.20 -22.64
CA ARG A 181 8.54 -5.07 -21.79
C ARG A 181 8.58 -4.55 -20.36
N GLY A 182 7.42 -4.50 -19.71
CA GLY A 182 7.27 -3.94 -18.36
C GLY A 182 6.86 -2.46 -18.36
N GLU A 183 7.15 -1.69 -19.40
CA GLU A 183 6.62 -0.32 -19.54
C GLU A 183 5.20 -0.29 -20.13
N TYR A 184 4.71 -1.41 -20.64
CA TYR A 184 3.33 -1.57 -21.10
C TYR A 184 2.74 -2.83 -20.50
N VAL A 185 1.85 -2.66 -19.54
CA VAL A 185 1.26 -3.76 -18.78
C VAL A 185 -0.26 -3.71 -18.82
N SER A 186 -0.93 -4.82 -18.49
CA SER A 186 -2.40 -4.85 -18.43
C SER A 186 -2.85 -5.54 -17.15
N VAL A 187 -3.27 -4.74 -16.17
CA VAL A 187 -3.58 -5.21 -14.80
C VAL A 187 -5.09 -5.20 -14.49
N SER A 188 -5.91 -4.69 -15.40
CA SER A 188 -7.36 -4.59 -15.27
C SER A 188 -8.05 -5.55 -16.26
N PRO A 189 -9.22 -6.13 -15.91
CA PRO A 189 -9.90 -7.09 -16.78
C PRO A 189 -10.32 -6.43 -18.10
N PRO A 190 -10.22 -7.15 -19.24
CA PRO A 190 -10.69 -6.63 -20.51
C PRO A 190 -12.22 -6.52 -20.53
N MET A 191 -12.75 -5.68 -21.42
CA MET A 191 -14.20 -5.59 -21.66
C MET A 191 -14.61 -6.51 -22.81
N ILE A 192 -15.62 -7.35 -22.59
CA ILE A 192 -16.07 -8.34 -23.57
C ILE A 192 -17.34 -7.84 -24.29
N TYR A 193 -17.28 -7.75 -25.61
CA TYR A 193 -18.43 -7.47 -26.48
C TYR A 193 -18.50 -8.46 -27.64
N GLY A 194 -19.52 -9.33 -27.64
CA GLY A 194 -19.62 -10.41 -28.62
C GLY A 194 -18.39 -11.31 -28.56
N SER A 195 -17.66 -11.43 -29.68
CA SER A 195 -16.39 -12.17 -29.77
C SER A 195 -15.14 -11.29 -29.63
N LEU A 196 -15.27 -10.06 -29.12
CA LEU A 196 -14.16 -9.12 -28.95
C LEU A 196 -13.81 -8.93 -27.47
N ALA A 197 -12.52 -9.01 -27.16
CA ALA A 197 -11.94 -8.54 -25.91
C ALA A 197 -11.24 -7.20 -26.15
N ILE A 198 -11.75 -6.15 -25.52
CA ILE A 198 -11.20 -4.80 -25.56
C ILE A 198 -10.25 -4.67 -24.37
N VAL A 199 -8.98 -4.37 -24.65
CA VAL A 199 -7.87 -4.44 -23.69
C VAL A 199 -7.31 -3.04 -23.47
N GLY A 200 -7.26 -2.63 -22.21
CA GLY A 200 -6.58 -1.43 -21.75
C GLY A 200 -5.13 -1.71 -21.32
N SER A 201 -4.43 -0.67 -20.89
CA SER A 201 -3.02 -0.74 -20.48
C SER A 201 -2.71 0.17 -19.31
N SER A 202 -1.65 -0.12 -18.59
CA SER A 202 -1.01 0.77 -17.61
C SER A 202 0.40 1.07 -18.10
N ILE A 203 0.71 2.35 -18.23
CA ILE A 203 2.03 2.88 -18.59
C ILE A 203 2.59 3.56 -17.34
N PRO A 204 3.89 3.41 -17.00
CA PRO A 204 4.41 3.93 -15.74
C PRO A 204 4.33 5.45 -15.71
N ASP A 205 3.76 5.99 -14.63
CA ASP A 205 3.90 7.40 -14.32
C ASP A 205 5.37 7.70 -14.03
N ILE A 206 5.98 8.58 -14.81
CA ILE A 206 7.41 8.90 -14.65
C ILE A 206 7.57 9.99 -13.60
N ARG A 207 8.06 9.61 -12.42
CA ARG A 207 8.15 10.48 -11.24
C ARG A 207 9.59 10.57 -10.73
N GLY A 208 10.05 11.78 -10.42
CA GLY A 208 11.39 12.03 -9.89
C GLY A 208 12.56 11.69 -10.82
N ARG A 209 12.29 11.41 -12.11
CA ARG A 209 13.28 11.13 -13.15
C ARG A 209 12.81 11.66 -14.52
N PRO A 210 13.71 11.87 -15.49
CA PRO A 210 13.33 12.29 -16.84
C PRO A 210 12.45 11.27 -17.56
N VAL A 211 11.57 11.73 -18.45
CA VAL A 211 10.64 10.88 -19.22
C VAL A 211 11.38 10.10 -20.30
N PRO A 212 11.44 8.76 -20.28
CA PRO A 212 12.05 8.00 -21.37
C PRO A 212 11.49 8.42 -22.74
N ARG A 213 12.33 8.55 -23.77
CA ARG A 213 11.86 8.82 -25.13
C ARG A 213 12.36 7.74 -26.09
N PRO A 214 11.46 7.12 -26.87
CA PRO A 214 10.00 7.31 -26.86
C PRO A 214 9.33 6.65 -25.63
N MET A 215 8.18 7.18 -25.19
CA MET A 215 7.32 6.53 -24.18
C MET A 215 6.31 5.58 -24.86
N PRO A 216 5.83 4.49 -24.23
CA PRO A 216 4.74 3.68 -24.80
C PRO A 216 3.41 4.46 -24.92
N PRO A 217 2.68 4.39 -26.05
CA PRO A 217 1.35 4.97 -26.16
C PRO A 217 0.30 4.06 -25.53
N GLY A 218 -0.73 4.65 -24.93
CA GLY A 218 -1.81 3.97 -24.23
C GLY A 218 -2.92 3.38 -25.11
N ASP A 219 -2.63 3.12 -26.38
CA ASP A 219 -3.64 2.81 -27.40
C ASP A 219 -4.56 1.64 -27.03
N MET A 220 -5.85 1.82 -27.32
CA MET A 220 -6.88 0.84 -27.02
C MET A 220 -6.99 -0.16 -28.16
N ARG A 221 -7.03 -1.45 -27.83
CA ARG A 221 -7.06 -2.52 -28.84
C ARG A 221 -8.17 -3.51 -28.53
N ALA A 222 -8.74 -4.08 -29.58
CA ALA A 222 -9.61 -5.24 -29.46
C ALA A 222 -9.02 -6.45 -30.14
N PHE A 223 -9.17 -7.60 -29.49
CA PHE A 223 -8.72 -8.89 -29.96
C PHE A 223 -9.91 -9.84 -30.09
N ASP A 224 -9.89 -10.70 -31.10
CA ASP A 224 -10.84 -11.81 -31.17
C ASP A 224 -10.58 -12.78 -30.01
N VAL A 225 -11.61 -13.04 -29.20
CA VAL A 225 -11.52 -13.89 -27.99
C VAL A 225 -11.13 -15.33 -28.30
N ARG A 226 -11.30 -15.79 -29.55
CA ARG A 226 -10.99 -17.16 -29.94
C ARG A 226 -9.56 -17.31 -30.43
N THR A 227 -9.12 -16.37 -31.26
CA THR A 227 -7.85 -16.46 -32.00
C THR A 227 -6.75 -15.55 -31.47
N GLY A 228 -7.07 -14.53 -30.68
CA GLY A 228 -6.11 -13.51 -30.25
C GLY A 228 -5.71 -12.54 -31.37
N GLU A 229 -6.40 -12.56 -32.51
CA GLU A 229 -6.13 -11.64 -33.62
C GLU A 229 -6.62 -10.22 -33.27
N GLN A 230 -5.75 -9.23 -33.39
CA GLN A 230 -6.14 -7.82 -33.23
C GLN A 230 -7.11 -7.40 -34.35
N LYS A 231 -8.31 -6.96 -33.96
CA LYS A 231 -9.39 -6.55 -34.88
C LYS A 231 -9.42 -5.06 -35.15
N TRP A 232 -9.08 -4.24 -34.15
CA TRP A 232 -8.96 -2.80 -34.31
C TRP A 232 -8.03 -2.22 -33.24
N ILE A 233 -7.54 -1.01 -33.54
CA ILE A 233 -6.78 -0.15 -32.63
C ILE A 233 -7.40 1.25 -32.68
N PHE A 234 -7.56 1.87 -31.51
CA PHE A 234 -7.89 3.28 -31.36
C PHE A 234 -6.67 3.99 -30.76
N GLU A 235 -6.13 4.92 -31.55
CA GLU A 235 -4.95 5.71 -31.20
C GLU A 235 -5.36 6.81 -30.21
N THR A 236 -5.02 6.61 -28.95
CA THR A 236 -5.36 7.54 -27.85
C THR A 236 -4.59 8.85 -27.94
N ILE A 237 -3.39 8.79 -28.52
CA ILE A 237 -2.58 9.93 -28.94
C ILE A 237 -2.69 10.01 -30.47
N PRO A 238 -3.49 10.94 -31.04
CA PRO A 238 -3.76 11.02 -32.46
C PRO A 238 -2.51 11.20 -33.32
N GLN A 239 -2.46 10.50 -34.46
CA GLN A 239 -1.39 10.64 -35.46
C GLN A 239 -1.66 11.78 -36.44
N GLU A 240 -0.65 12.15 -37.23
CA GLU A 240 -0.75 13.19 -38.25
C GLU A 240 -2.03 13.03 -39.11
N GLY A 241 -2.80 14.11 -39.22
CA GLY A 241 -4.06 14.14 -39.98
C GLY A 241 -5.28 13.50 -39.30
N SER A 242 -5.10 12.87 -38.13
CA SER A 242 -6.21 12.36 -37.31
C SER A 242 -6.82 13.46 -36.43
N PHE A 243 -8.10 13.31 -36.10
CA PHE A 243 -8.80 14.26 -35.22
C PHE A 243 -8.08 14.39 -33.87
N GLY A 244 -7.84 15.62 -33.42
CA GLY A 244 -7.22 15.93 -32.13
C GLY A 244 -5.70 16.06 -32.21
N ASN A 245 -5.06 15.66 -33.33
CA ASN A 245 -3.61 15.79 -33.50
C ASN A 245 -3.17 17.27 -33.46
N GLU A 246 -4.02 18.19 -33.91
CA GLU A 246 -3.79 19.64 -33.84
C GLU A 246 -3.60 20.17 -32.40
N THR A 247 -3.99 19.39 -31.39
CA THR A 247 -3.81 19.72 -29.97
C THR A 247 -2.47 19.25 -29.40
N TRP A 248 -1.62 18.63 -30.22
CA TRP A 248 -0.27 18.20 -29.89
C TRP A 248 0.75 19.05 -30.63
N GLY A 249 1.09 20.19 -30.03
CA GLY A 249 2.05 21.12 -30.58
C GLY A 249 3.47 20.53 -30.61
N ALA A 250 4.31 21.16 -31.42
CA ALA A 250 5.72 20.80 -31.61
C ALA A 250 6.00 19.33 -32.03
N GLY A 251 5.01 18.64 -32.60
CA GLY A 251 5.17 17.22 -32.98
C GLY A 251 5.25 16.27 -31.79
N SER A 252 4.86 16.71 -30.59
CA SER A 252 5.00 15.94 -29.34
C SER A 252 4.31 14.57 -29.35
N TRP A 253 3.28 14.39 -30.19
CA TRP A 253 2.58 13.12 -30.37
C TRP A 253 3.48 11.96 -30.86
N GLU A 254 4.62 12.25 -31.50
CA GLU A 254 5.54 11.26 -32.07
C GLU A 254 6.25 10.42 -31.00
N ASP A 255 6.60 11.03 -29.87
CA ASP A 255 7.47 10.42 -28.85
C ASP A 255 6.84 10.36 -27.45
N PHE A 256 5.83 11.17 -27.15
CA PHE A 256 5.12 11.13 -25.86
C PHE A 256 4.11 10.00 -25.79
N GLY A 257 3.90 9.48 -24.58
CA GLY A 257 3.08 8.31 -24.28
C GLY A 257 2.10 8.53 -23.12
N GLY A 258 1.70 7.45 -22.45
CA GLY A 258 0.57 7.49 -21.51
C GLY A 258 -0.76 7.57 -22.26
N ALA A 259 -1.72 8.37 -21.78
CA ALA A 259 -3.08 8.42 -22.33
C ALA A 259 -3.73 7.03 -22.44
N ASN A 260 -3.46 6.17 -21.45
CA ASN A 260 -3.90 4.78 -21.39
C ASN A 260 -5.19 4.62 -20.58
N VAL A 261 -5.79 3.44 -20.67
CA VAL A 261 -6.92 3.05 -19.80
C VAL A 261 -6.42 1.99 -18.82
N TRP A 262 -5.92 2.45 -17.66
CA TRP A 262 -5.41 1.57 -16.61
C TRP A 262 -6.51 1.01 -15.70
N SER A 263 -7.63 1.71 -15.62
CA SER A 263 -8.79 1.33 -14.81
C SER A 263 -9.76 0.42 -15.58
N MET A 264 -10.98 0.25 -15.07
CA MET A 264 -12.04 -0.54 -15.72
C MET A 264 -12.79 0.30 -16.75
N MET A 265 -13.39 -0.37 -17.74
CA MET A 265 -14.29 0.22 -18.73
C MET A 265 -15.75 -0.11 -18.39
N SER A 266 -16.69 0.53 -19.10
CA SER A 266 -18.09 0.09 -19.14
C SER A 266 -18.59 -0.07 -20.57
N LEU A 267 -19.67 -0.83 -20.73
CA LEU A 267 -20.21 -1.24 -22.01
C LEU A 267 -21.74 -1.24 -21.95
N ASP A 268 -22.35 -0.60 -22.94
CA ASP A 268 -23.77 -0.79 -23.26
C ASP A 268 -23.86 -1.83 -24.40
N PRO A 269 -24.17 -3.11 -24.10
CA PRO A 269 -24.18 -4.16 -25.12
C PRO A 269 -25.33 -4.02 -26.12
N VAL A 270 -26.37 -3.24 -25.79
CA VAL A 270 -27.50 -3.00 -26.70
C VAL A 270 -27.13 -1.95 -27.76
N LEU A 271 -26.44 -0.88 -27.35
CA LEU A 271 -25.91 0.12 -28.28
C LEU A 271 -24.67 -0.39 -29.04
N GLY A 272 -23.91 -1.27 -28.41
CA GLY A 272 -22.59 -1.69 -28.88
C GLY A 272 -21.52 -0.63 -28.64
N TYR A 273 -21.66 0.14 -27.54
CA TYR A 273 -20.75 1.24 -27.19
C TYR A 273 -19.96 0.94 -25.93
N VAL A 274 -18.64 1.12 -26.01
CA VAL A 274 -17.71 1.02 -24.87
C VAL A 274 -17.27 2.42 -24.45
N TYR A 275 -17.18 2.66 -23.14
CA TYR A 275 -16.82 3.93 -22.54
C TYR A 275 -15.50 3.80 -21.79
N LEU A 276 -14.57 4.70 -22.12
CA LEU A 276 -13.16 4.62 -21.75
C LEU A 276 -12.79 5.81 -20.85
N PRO A 277 -12.30 5.57 -19.63
CA PRO A 277 -11.64 6.59 -18.82
C PRO A 277 -10.15 6.68 -19.22
N VAL A 278 -9.82 7.63 -20.10
CA VAL A 278 -8.47 7.80 -20.68
C VAL A 278 -7.61 8.69 -19.78
N SER A 279 -6.39 8.23 -19.46
CA SER A 279 -5.50 8.88 -18.50
C SER A 279 -4.79 10.13 -19.00
N THR A 280 -4.09 10.80 -18.08
CA THR A 280 -3.18 11.90 -18.38
C THR A 280 -2.03 11.40 -19.28
N PRO A 281 -1.60 12.16 -20.29
CA PRO A 281 -0.38 11.87 -21.03
C PRO A 281 0.85 12.18 -20.19
N SER A 282 1.89 11.34 -20.30
CA SER A 282 3.17 11.62 -19.65
C SER A 282 3.79 12.92 -20.19
N ASN A 283 4.58 13.69 -19.45
CA ASN A 283 4.77 13.68 -18.00
C ASN A 283 3.52 14.21 -17.27
N ASP A 284 3.18 13.66 -16.10
CA ASP A 284 1.94 14.00 -15.39
C ASP A 284 1.97 15.38 -14.70
N PHE A 285 3.16 15.97 -14.49
CA PHE A 285 3.33 17.23 -13.73
C PHE A 285 3.97 18.38 -14.52
N TYR A 286 4.44 18.12 -15.73
CA TYR A 286 5.06 19.14 -16.56
C TYR A 286 4.75 18.89 -18.04
N GLY A 287 4.10 19.86 -18.68
CA GLY A 287 3.64 19.74 -20.06
C GLY A 287 4.43 20.54 -21.09
N GLY A 288 5.54 21.19 -20.71
CA GLY A 288 6.25 22.14 -21.59
C GLY A 288 6.77 21.56 -22.90
N GLU A 289 7.06 20.25 -22.95
CA GLU A 289 7.44 19.56 -24.20
C GLU A 289 6.27 18.94 -24.97
N ARG A 290 5.04 19.06 -24.46
CA ARG A 290 3.81 18.64 -25.14
C ARG A 290 2.77 19.78 -25.16
N PRO A 291 3.09 20.95 -25.76
CA PRO A 291 2.19 22.09 -25.74
C PRO A 291 0.84 21.78 -26.41
N GLY A 292 -0.25 22.32 -25.87
CA GLY A 292 -1.62 22.13 -26.36
C GLY A 292 -2.45 21.22 -25.46
N ASP A 293 -3.74 21.05 -25.77
CA ASP A 293 -4.69 20.34 -24.90
C ASP A 293 -4.43 18.82 -24.80
N ASN A 294 -3.65 18.26 -25.72
CA ASN A 294 -3.22 16.85 -25.72
C ASN A 294 -4.38 15.82 -25.78
N LEU A 295 -5.36 16.02 -26.65
CA LEU A 295 -6.45 15.05 -26.85
C LEU A 295 -5.90 13.68 -27.32
N PHE A 296 -6.35 12.54 -26.80
CA PHE A 296 -7.50 12.31 -25.94
C PHE A 296 -7.14 12.10 -24.47
N GLY A 297 -6.02 12.66 -24.00
CA GLY A 297 -5.66 12.63 -22.59
C GLY A 297 -6.76 13.21 -21.69
N ASP A 298 -6.85 12.71 -20.46
CA ASP A 298 -7.80 13.19 -19.44
C ASP A 298 -9.24 13.27 -19.97
N SER A 299 -9.73 12.19 -20.59
CA SER A 299 -11.00 12.21 -21.30
C SER A 299 -11.89 11.01 -20.96
N ILE A 300 -13.21 11.20 -21.09
CA ILE A 300 -14.11 10.10 -21.36
C ILE A 300 -14.27 9.95 -22.88
N VAL A 301 -13.99 8.75 -23.41
CA VAL A 301 -14.11 8.45 -24.83
C VAL A 301 -15.12 7.33 -25.03
N CYS A 302 -16.08 7.53 -25.94
CA CYS A 302 -17.04 6.51 -26.35
C CYS A 302 -16.67 5.98 -27.74
N LEU A 303 -16.48 4.66 -27.85
CA LEU A 303 -16.19 3.97 -29.11
C LEU A 303 -17.32 3.01 -29.48
N ASP A 304 -17.50 2.79 -30.78
CA ASP A 304 -18.21 1.62 -31.27
C ASP A 304 -17.35 0.38 -30.98
N ALA A 305 -17.84 -0.51 -30.12
CA ALA A 305 -17.09 -1.68 -29.66
C ALA A 305 -16.71 -2.65 -30.79
N ARG A 306 -17.44 -2.63 -31.91
CA ARG A 306 -17.20 -3.51 -33.07
C ARG A 306 -16.01 -3.06 -33.90
N THR A 307 -15.82 -1.75 -34.03
CA THR A 307 -14.91 -1.16 -35.02
C THR A 307 -13.80 -0.31 -34.41
N GLY A 308 -13.92 0.08 -33.13
CA GLY A 308 -13.02 1.04 -32.49
C GLY A 308 -13.25 2.49 -32.93
N ALA A 309 -14.28 2.76 -33.75
CA ALA A 309 -14.54 4.11 -34.24
C ALA A 309 -15.07 5.01 -33.11
N ARG A 310 -14.50 6.23 -33.01
CA ARG A 310 -14.95 7.24 -32.04
C ARG A 310 -16.37 7.69 -32.34
N VAL A 311 -17.27 7.52 -31.37
CA VAL A 311 -18.65 8.01 -31.42
C VAL A 311 -18.68 9.45 -30.90
N TRP A 312 -18.22 9.66 -29.67
CA TRP A 312 -18.09 10.96 -29.03
C TRP A 312 -16.98 10.90 -27.96
N HIS A 313 -16.53 12.05 -27.49
CA HIS A 313 -15.62 12.15 -26.34
C HIS A 313 -15.86 13.48 -25.62
N PHE A 314 -15.38 13.58 -24.39
CA PHE A 314 -15.29 14.82 -23.64
C PHE A 314 -14.00 14.83 -22.83
N GLN A 315 -13.19 15.88 -22.97
CA GLN A 315 -11.96 16.06 -22.19
C GLN A 315 -12.30 16.74 -20.86
N ILE A 316 -11.98 16.08 -19.75
CA ILE A 316 -12.30 16.52 -18.38
C ILE A 316 -11.20 17.40 -17.77
N ALA A 317 -9.99 17.41 -18.34
CA ALA A 317 -8.94 18.36 -18.03
C ALA A 317 -8.11 18.68 -19.28
N HIS A 318 -7.95 19.96 -19.60
CA HIS A 318 -7.12 20.42 -20.72
C HIS A 318 -5.65 20.49 -20.27
N HIS A 319 -4.73 19.98 -21.09
CA HIS A 319 -3.29 20.03 -20.81
C HIS A 319 -2.95 19.55 -19.38
N GLY A 320 -3.29 18.31 -19.05
CA GLY A 320 -3.19 17.81 -17.67
C GLY A 320 -1.77 17.90 -17.10
N VAL A 321 -1.59 18.59 -15.97
CA VAL A 321 -0.32 18.68 -15.22
C VAL A 321 -0.52 18.40 -13.72
N TRP A 322 -1.56 17.62 -13.41
CA TRP A 322 -2.03 17.37 -12.04
C TRP A 322 -2.20 15.89 -11.68
N ASP A 323 -1.96 14.97 -12.63
CA ASP A 323 -2.31 13.54 -12.48
C ASP A 323 -3.81 13.39 -12.13
N TYR A 324 -4.67 14.03 -12.93
CA TYR A 324 -6.12 14.19 -12.70
C TYR A 324 -6.97 13.39 -13.71
N ASP A 325 -6.44 12.25 -14.14
CA ASP A 325 -7.15 11.30 -14.96
C ASP A 325 -8.42 10.74 -14.29
N PRO A 326 -9.39 10.28 -15.10
CA PRO A 326 -10.54 9.54 -14.59
C PRO A 326 -10.12 8.16 -14.03
N PRO A 327 -10.32 7.87 -12.73
CA PRO A 327 -9.68 6.73 -12.08
C PRO A 327 -10.52 5.45 -12.09
N ALA A 328 -11.77 5.50 -12.56
CA ALA A 328 -12.76 4.41 -12.44
C ALA A 328 -13.61 4.25 -13.70
N ALA A 329 -14.23 3.07 -13.85
CA ALA A 329 -15.18 2.83 -14.92
C ALA A 329 -16.32 3.87 -14.93
N PRO A 330 -16.67 4.42 -16.09
CA PRO A 330 -17.90 5.19 -16.26
C PRO A 330 -19.12 4.34 -15.87
N ILE A 331 -20.06 4.88 -15.12
CA ILE A 331 -21.24 4.15 -14.62
C ILE A 331 -22.44 4.42 -15.53
N LEU A 332 -23.08 3.36 -16.03
CA LEU A 332 -24.24 3.48 -16.92
C LEU A 332 -25.54 3.33 -16.13
N VAL A 333 -26.42 4.31 -16.25
CA VAL A 333 -27.72 4.33 -15.56
C VAL A 333 -28.75 5.10 -16.39
N ASP A 334 -30.01 4.68 -16.34
CA ASP A 334 -31.11 5.45 -16.93
C ASP A 334 -31.70 6.35 -15.84
N ILE A 335 -31.86 7.64 -16.15
CA ILE A 335 -32.35 8.67 -15.22
C ILE A 335 -33.46 9.49 -15.87
N GLU A 336 -34.17 10.28 -15.07
CA GLU A 336 -35.17 11.23 -15.55
C GLU A 336 -34.84 12.64 -15.03
N VAL A 337 -34.55 13.57 -15.94
CA VAL A 337 -34.27 14.98 -15.58
C VAL A 337 -35.32 15.87 -16.23
N ASP A 338 -36.01 16.67 -15.43
CA ASP A 338 -37.12 17.54 -15.86
C ASP A 338 -38.19 16.80 -16.70
N GLY A 339 -38.52 15.56 -16.31
CA GLY A 339 -39.50 14.70 -16.99
C GLY A 339 -39.00 14.07 -18.29
N LYS A 340 -37.70 14.20 -18.61
CA LYS A 340 -37.08 13.61 -19.81
C LYS A 340 -36.26 12.38 -19.42
N PRO A 341 -36.55 11.20 -19.99
CA PRO A 341 -35.71 10.03 -19.79
C PRO A 341 -34.39 10.20 -20.52
N ILE A 342 -33.28 9.94 -19.84
CA ILE A 342 -31.92 10.05 -20.36
C ILE A 342 -31.19 8.74 -20.08
N LYS A 343 -30.54 8.21 -21.11
CA LYS A 343 -29.60 7.10 -20.98
C LYS A 343 -28.27 7.70 -20.53
N ALA A 344 -28.02 7.79 -19.23
CA ALA A 344 -26.84 8.48 -18.71
C ALA A 344 -25.59 7.59 -18.63
N VAL A 345 -24.44 8.24 -18.75
CA VAL A 345 -23.13 7.76 -18.31
C VAL A 345 -22.55 8.77 -17.34
N VAL A 346 -22.01 8.27 -16.23
CA VAL A 346 -21.45 9.06 -15.13
C VAL A 346 -19.96 8.76 -15.00
N GLN A 347 -19.11 9.77 -15.17
CA GLN A 347 -17.68 9.70 -14.87
C GLN A 347 -17.40 10.37 -13.52
N LEU A 348 -16.97 9.56 -12.56
CA LEU A 348 -16.37 10.05 -11.31
C LEU A 348 -14.90 10.35 -11.56
N THR A 349 -14.37 11.43 -10.97
CA THR A 349 -13.01 11.90 -11.29
C THR A 349 -12.17 12.16 -10.04
N LYS A 350 -10.84 12.18 -10.19
CA LYS A 350 -9.90 12.50 -9.10
C LYS A 350 -10.17 13.89 -8.49
N GLN A 351 -10.69 14.82 -9.28
CA GLN A 351 -11.10 16.16 -8.84
C GLN A 351 -12.34 16.16 -7.95
N ALA A 352 -12.97 15.02 -7.67
CA ALA A 352 -14.23 14.91 -6.94
C ALA A 352 -15.47 15.49 -7.68
N PHE A 353 -15.44 15.47 -9.02
CA PHE A 353 -16.60 15.79 -9.85
C PHE A 353 -17.36 14.54 -10.28
N CYS A 354 -18.62 14.77 -10.65
CA CYS A 354 -19.51 13.82 -11.30
C CYS A 354 -19.88 14.42 -12.67
N PHE A 355 -19.18 14.01 -13.72
CA PHE A 355 -19.53 14.42 -15.09
C PHE A 355 -20.60 13.47 -15.62
N VAL A 356 -21.72 14.03 -16.08
CA VAL A 356 -22.88 13.22 -16.51
C VAL A 356 -23.31 13.60 -17.92
N PHE A 357 -23.34 12.61 -18.79
CA PHE A 357 -23.66 12.77 -20.20
C PHE A 357 -24.79 11.82 -20.60
N ASP A 358 -25.55 12.19 -21.62
CA ASP A 358 -26.30 11.20 -22.41
C ASP A 358 -25.28 10.28 -23.10
N ARG A 359 -25.31 8.99 -22.76
CA ARG A 359 -24.30 8.01 -23.19
C ARG A 359 -24.37 7.70 -24.69
N VAL A 360 -25.46 8.03 -25.37
CA VAL A 360 -25.59 7.84 -26.82
C VAL A 360 -24.90 8.99 -27.56
N THR A 361 -25.07 10.21 -27.09
CA THR A 361 -24.70 11.43 -27.84
C THR A 361 -23.48 12.15 -27.29
N GLY A 362 -23.10 11.91 -26.03
CA GLY A 362 -22.09 12.69 -25.31
C GLY A 362 -22.58 14.08 -24.87
N ALA A 363 -23.86 14.39 -25.06
CA ALA A 363 -24.41 15.67 -24.63
C ALA A 363 -24.43 15.74 -23.10
N PRO A 364 -23.92 16.83 -22.48
CA PRO A 364 -23.93 16.96 -21.03
C PRO A 364 -25.36 17.10 -20.51
N VAL A 365 -25.67 16.39 -19.42
CA VAL A 365 -27.00 16.44 -18.78
C VAL A 365 -27.23 17.78 -18.07
N TRP A 366 -26.18 18.30 -17.44
CA TRP A 366 -26.16 19.63 -16.83
C TRP A 366 -25.04 20.49 -17.43
N PRO A 367 -25.10 21.83 -17.30
CA PRO A 367 -24.07 22.72 -17.84
C PRO A 367 -22.67 22.38 -17.31
N ILE A 368 -21.71 22.34 -18.23
CA ILE A 368 -20.27 22.35 -17.95
C ILE A 368 -19.75 23.70 -18.43
N ILE A 369 -19.05 24.42 -17.56
CA ILE A 369 -18.54 25.76 -17.84
C ILE A 369 -17.02 25.77 -17.88
N GLU A 370 -16.45 26.57 -18.78
CA GLU A 370 -15.03 26.85 -18.81
C GLU A 370 -14.68 27.86 -17.70
N MET A 371 -13.91 27.41 -16.71
CA MET A 371 -13.48 28.21 -15.57
C MET A 371 -12.03 28.65 -15.75
N PRO A 372 -11.71 29.96 -15.68
CA PRO A 372 -10.33 30.44 -15.71
C PRO A 372 -9.49 29.85 -14.58
N VAL A 373 -8.25 29.47 -14.90
CA VAL A 373 -7.31 28.87 -13.94
C VAL A 373 -6.00 29.67 -13.87
N PRO A 374 -5.22 29.54 -12.78
CA PRO A 374 -3.93 30.22 -12.67
C PRO A 374 -2.94 29.75 -13.73
N ALA A 375 -2.24 30.68 -14.37
CA ALA A 375 -1.16 30.36 -15.29
C ALA A 375 0.05 29.72 -14.58
N SER A 376 0.83 28.94 -15.33
CA SER A 376 2.13 28.45 -14.85
C SER A 376 3.13 29.61 -14.74
N THR A 377 4.02 29.50 -13.77
CA THR A 377 5.18 30.40 -13.61
C THR A 377 6.47 29.73 -14.05
N ILE A 378 6.40 28.50 -14.54
CA ILE A 378 7.55 27.69 -14.95
C ILE A 378 7.90 28.04 -16.39
N VAL A 379 9.20 28.23 -16.65
CA VAL A 379 9.69 28.56 -17.99
C VAL A 379 9.45 27.38 -18.92
N GLY A 380 8.80 27.63 -20.06
CA GLY A 380 8.49 26.60 -21.05
C GLY A 380 7.14 25.90 -20.84
N GLU A 381 6.48 26.11 -19.70
CA GLU A 381 5.17 25.50 -19.42
C GLU A 381 4.02 26.48 -19.71
N ALA A 382 3.08 26.05 -20.54
CA ALA A 382 1.88 26.80 -20.87
C ALA A 382 0.64 25.93 -20.63
N VAL A 383 0.09 26.00 -19.42
CA VAL A 383 -1.19 25.37 -19.08
C VAL A 383 -2.35 26.06 -19.80
N SER A 384 -3.46 25.34 -20.00
CA SER A 384 -4.67 25.89 -20.59
C SER A 384 -5.24 27.06 -19.78
N GLU A 385 -5.84 28.05 -20.45
CA GLU A 385 -6.40 29.26 -19.82
C GLU A 385 -7.64 28.95 -18.96
N THR A 386 -8.38 27.91 -19.33
CA THR A 386 -9.60 27.46 -18.66
C THR A 386 -9.60 25.95 -18.44
N GLN A 387 -10.47 25.50 -17.54
CA GLN A 387 -10.76 24.08 -17.31
C GLN A 387 -12.28 23.84 -17.25
N PRO A 388 -12.76 22.69 -17.74
CA PRO A 388 -14.17 22.37 -17.73
C PRO A 388 -14.64 21.98 -16.33
N VAL A 389 -15.67 22.67 -15.83
CA VAL A 389 -16.25 22.43 -14.50
C VAL A 389 -17.75 22.15 -14.61
N PRO A 390 -18.22 20.96 -14.19
CA PRO A 390 -19.64 20.67 -14.17
C PRO A 390 -20.31 21.46 -13.05
N VAL A 391 -21.41 22.15 -13.37
CA VAL A 391 -22.17 22.94 -12.39
C VAL A 391 -23.01 22.03 -11.48
N TRP A 392 -23.49 20.91 -12.02
CA TRP A 392 -24.23 19.87 -11.31
C TRP A 392 -23.84 18.47 -11.80
N PRO A 393 -23.85 17.45 -10.92
CA PRO A 393 -23.98 17.55 -9.46
C PRO A 393 -22.84 18.36 -8.82
N ARG A 394 -23.07 18.91 -7.62
CA ARG A 394 -22.01 19.60 -6.87
C ARG A 394 -20.85 18.64 -6.54
N PRO A 395 -19.62 19.13 -6.39
CA PRO A 395 -18.48 18.31 -5.94
C PRO A 395 -18.80 17.56 -4.66
N TYR A 396 -18.46 16.28 -4.60
CA TYR A 396 -18.75 15.42 -3.42
C TYR A 396 -17.60 15.38 -2.41
N ASP A 397 -16.46 15.99 -2.73
CA ASP A 397 -15.32 16.19 -1.83
C ASP A 397 -14.74 17.60 -2.01
N ARG A 398 -13.74 17.94 -1.21
CA ARG A 398 -13.06 19.23 -1.22
C ARG A 398 -12.25 19.43 -2.49
N GLN A 399 -12.29 20.66 -2.99
CA GLN A 399 -11.55 21.11 -4.16
C GLN A 399 -10.80 22.38 -3.80
N GLY A 400 -9.49 22.39 -4.02
CA GLY A 400 -8.62 23.47 -3.59
C GLY A 400 -8.39 23.51 -2.08
N LEU A 401 -7.66 24.53 -1.65
CA LEU A 401 -7.26 24.74 -0.25
C LEU A 401 -7.29 26.22 0.09
N SER A 402 -7.93 26.57 1.21
CA SER A 402 -7.79 27.86 1.90
C SER A 402 -7.26 27.68 3.32
N VAL A 403 -6.80 28.76 3.95
CA VAL A 403 -6.33 28.71 5.36
C VAL A 403 -7.46 28.32 6.33
N ASP A 404 -8.72 28.59 5.96
CA ASP A 404 -9.89 28.22 6.77
C ASP A 404 -10.20 26.72 6.73
N ASP A 405 -9.61 26.00 5.77
CA ASP A 405 -9.75 24.56 5.57
C ASP A 405 -8.78 23.74 6.43
N LEU A 406 -7.75 24.36 7.00
CA LEU A 406 -6.74 23.72 7.85
C LEU A 406 -7.34 23.26 9.17
N ILE A 407 -6.83 22.15 9.73
CA ILE A 407 -7.24 21.67 11.06
C ILE A 407 -7.16 22.77 12.12
N ASP A 408 -8.12 22.78 13.03
CA ASP A 408 -8.22 23.79 14.08
C ASP A 408 -8.85 23.26 15.37
N PHE A 409 -8.70 21.96 15.66
CA PHE A 409 -9.13 21.35 16.92
C PHE A 409 -8.55 22.08 18.14
N THR A 410 -7.33 22.62 18.02
CA THR A 410 -6.74 23.57 18.97
C THR A 410 -6.03 24.70 18.22
N PRO A 411 -5.79 25.87 18.85
CA PRO A 411 -5.00 26.94 18.26
C PRO A 411 -3.59 26.50 17.84
N GLU A 412 -2.96 25.62 18.62
CA GLU A 412 -1.62 25.07 18.35
C GLU A 412 -1.62 24.20 17.10
N LEU A 413 -2.63 23.34 16.94
CA LEU A 413 -2.78 22.50 15.74
C LEU A 413 -3.03 23.35 14.49
N ARG A 414 -3.81 24.43 14.62
CA ARG A 414 -4.01 25.39 13.52
C ARG A 414 -2.70 26.05 13.11
N GLN A 415 -1.91 26.50 14.07
CA GLN A 415 -0.62 27.12 13.82
C GLN A 415 0.35 26.14 13.14
N MET A 416 0.43 24.89 13.61
CA MET A 416 1.25 23.85 12.98
C MET A 416 0.83 23.58 11.52
N ALA A 417 -0.47 23.53 11.24
CA ALA A 417 -0.97 23.35 9.88
C ALA A 417 -0.67 24.55 8.97
N MET A 418 -0.69 25.77 9.52
CA MET A 418 -0.28 26.98 8.81
C MET A 418 1.21 26.96 8.46
N GLU A 419 2.05 26.51 9.38
CA GLU A 419 3.50 26.34 9.16
C GLU A 419 3.78 25.29 8.08
N THR A 420 3.01 24.20 8.01
CA THR A 420 3.17 23.17 6.96
C THR A 420 2.98 23.75 5.55
N ILE A 421 2.00 24.63 5.34
CA ILE A 421 1.71 25.20 4.01
C ILE A 421 2.53 26.46 3.70
N GLU A 422 3.31 26.97 4.67
CA GLU A 422 4.10 28.18 4.49
C GLU A 422 5.12 27.99 3.35
N GLY A 423 5.28 29.01 2.51
CA GLY A 423 6.22 28.99 1.38
C GLY A 423 5.76 28.23 0.13
N HIS A 424 4.72 27.40 0.24
CA HIS A 424 4.17 26.61 -0.87
C HIS A 424 3.03 27.34 -1.60
N ARG A 425 2.78 26.99 -2.87
CA ARG A 425 1.59 27.43 -3.60
C ARG A 425 0.38 26.58 -3.19
N TYR A 426 -0.78 27.20 -3.01
CA TYR A 426 -2.07 26.52 -2.78
C TYR A 426 -3.22 27.41 -3.26
N GLY A 427 -4.46 26.95 -3.16
CA GLY A 427 -5.64 27.73 -3.56
C GLY A 427 -6.54 26.96 -4.51
N SER A 428 -6.41 27.25 -5.81
CA SER A 428 -7.23 26.66 -6.87
C SER A 428 -7.00 25.15 -7.01
N LEU A 429 -8.07 24.40 -7.35
CA LEU A 429 -8.00 22.99 -7.77
C LEU A 429 -6.98 22.77 -8.90
N TYR A 430 -6.92 23.71 -9.85
CA TYR A 430 -6.03 23.65 -11.01
C TYR A 430 -4.84 24.61 -10.86
N ALA A 431 -4.31 24.79 -9.64
CA ALA A 431 -3.05 25.49 -9.47
C ALA A 431 -1.90 24.63 -10.05
N PRO A 432 -1.11 25.13 -11.01
CA PRO A 432 -0.04 24.32 -11.60
C PRO A 432 1.11 24.06 -10.61
N PRO A 433 1.87 22.97 -10.79
CA PRO A 433 3.11 22.72 -10.06
C PRO A 433 4.10 23.89 -10.09
N THR A 434 4.96 23.98 -9.08
CA THR A 434 6.03 24.97 -9.03
C THR A 434 7.31 24.40 -8.41
N GLU A 435 8.44 25.09 -8.58
CA GLU A 435 9.71 24.77 -7.90
C GLU A 435 9.66 24.92 -6.37
N LYS A 436 8.74 25.75 -5.86
CA LYS A 436 8.49 25.90 -4.42
C LYS A 436 7.50 24.87 -3.88
N GLY A 437 6.95 24.03 -4.73
CA GLY A 437 5.90 23.08 -4.40
C GLY A 437 4.49 23.69 -4.46
N THR A 438 3.54 22.91 -4.96
CA THR A 438 2.11 23.22 -4.99
C THR A 438 1.32 22.15 -4.24
N VAL A 439 0.44 22.57 -3.34
CA VAL A 439 -0.44 21.69 -2.56
C VAL A 439 -1.67 21.35 -3.39
N PHE A 440 -1.79 20.09 -3.79
CA PHE A 440 -2.92 19.57 -4.55
C PHE A 440 -4.02 19.07 -3.62
N VAL A 441 -5.24 19.57 -3.84
CA VAL A 441 -6.45 19.12 -3.14
C VAL A 441 -7.60 19.04 -4.15
N PRO A 442 -8.11 17.83 -4.46
CA PRO A 442 -7.61 16.53 -4.04
C PRO A 442 -6.16 16.27 -4.50
N GLY A 443 -5.42 15.42 -3.77
CA GLY A 443 -4.09 14.98 -4.20
C GLY A 443 -4.15 13.96 -5.34
N LEU A 444 -3.01 13.33 -5.65
CA LEU A 444 -2.82 12.45 -6.82
C LEU A 444 -3.73 11.21 -6.80
N LEU A 445 -4.00 10.63 -5.63
CA LEU A 445 -4.94 9.51 -5.50
C LEU A 445 -6.42 9.95 -5.58
N GLY A 446 -6.66 11.24 -5.78
CA GLY A 446 -7.97 11.84 -6.00
C GLY A 446 -8.91 11.84 -4.80
N GLY A 447 -10.03 12.54 -4.99
CA GLY A 447 -11.24 12.38 -4.20
C GLY A 447 -11.87 11.01 -4.46
N SER A 448 -12.07 10.66 -5.74
CA SER A 448 -12.40 9.29 -6.17
C SER A 448 -11.17 8.56 -6.67
N ASP A 449 -11.23 7.22 -6.61
CA ASP A 449 -10.21 6.32 -7.13
C ASP A 449 -10.88 5.11 -7.84
N TRP A 450 -10.15 4.05 -8.20
CA TRP A 450 -10.68 2.86 -8.92
C TRP A 450 -11.79 2.09 -8.17
N SER A 451 -12.04 2.44 -6.90
CA SER A 451 -13.20 1.94 -6.16
C SER A 451 -14.53 2.39 -6.78
N GLY A 452 -14.57 3.48 -7.55
CA GLY A 452 -15.76 3.98 -8.24
C GLY A 452 -16.96 4.22 -7.29
N GLY A 453 -18.16 4.25 -7.86
CA GLY A 453 -19.42 4.38 -7.11
C GLY A 453 -20.35 3.18 -7.31
N ALA A 454 -21.43 3.14 -6.53
CA ALA A 454 -22.53 2.20 -6.73
C ALA A 454 -23.82 2.98 -7.03
N VAL A 455 -24.64 2.53 -7.97
CA VAL A 455 -25.88 3.22 -8.34
C VAL A 455 -27.07 2.29 -8.23
N ASN A 456 -28.19 2.79 -7.70
CA ASN A 456 -29.46 2.08 -7.75
C ASN A 456 -30.18 2.42 -9.06
N PRO A 457 -30.26 1.49 -10.03
CA PRO A 457 -30.88 1.77 -11.32
C PRO A 457 -32.38 2.04 -11.22
N ALA A 458 -33.05 1.62 -10.14
CA ALA A 458 -34.48 1.86 -9.94
C ALA A 458 -34.79 3.25 -9.41
N THR A 459 -33.83 3.93 -8.77
CA THR A 459 -34.04 5.26 -8.16
C THR A 459 -33.18 6.35 -8.78
N GLY A 460 -32.14 6.01 -9.54
CA GLY A 460 -31.17 6.98 -10.06
C GLY A 460 -30.24 7.57 -9.00
N VAL A 461 -30.21 7.00 -7.78
CA VAL A 461 -29.31 7.48 -6.72
C VAL A 461 -27.97 6.76 -6.82
N ILE A 462 -26.88 7.54 -6.91
CA ILE A 462 -25.50 7.07 -6.86
C ILE A 462 -24.88 7.34 -5.50
N TYR A 463 -24.07 6.40 -5.02
CA TYR A 463 -23.31 6.46 -3.77
C TYR A 463 -21.83 6.52 -4.11
N VAL A 464 -21.20 7.63 -3.76
CA VAL A 464 -19.82 7.96 -4.15
C VAL A 464 -18.96 8.00 -2.89
N PRO A 465 -18.04 7.03 -2.70
CA PRO A 465 -17.00 7.14 -1.70
C PRO A 465 -15.96 8.17 -2.15
N SER A 466 -15.43 8.94 -1.21
CA SER A 466 -14.31 9.84 -1.50
C SER A 466 -13.36 10.03 -0.32
N LYS A 467 -12.17 10.56 -0.60
CA LYS A 467 -11.14 10.85 0.42
C LYS A 467 -10.51 12.23 0.20
N THR A 468 -10.19 12.92 1.28
CA THR A 468 -9.42 14.17 1.26
C THR A 468 -7.99 13.87 1.66
N MET A 469 -7.07 13.90 0.70
CA MET A 469 -5.67 13.60 0.95
C MET A 469 -4.76 14.56 0.17
N PRO A 470 -4.29 15.66 0.81
CA PRO A 470 -3.40 16.63 0.17
C PRO A 470 -2.03 16.04 -0.17
N TYR A 471 -1.53 16.40 -1.35
CA TYR A 471 -0.17 16.07 -1.80
C TYR A 471 0.59 17.36 -2.06
N LEU A 472 1.88 17.40 -1.74
CA LEU A 472 2.76 18.45 -2.21
C LEU A 472 3.47 17.97 -3.48
N VAL A 473 3.35 18.71 -4.58
CA VAL A 473 4.04 18.42 -5.84
C VAL A 473 5.03 19.54 -6.15
N THR A 474 6.30 19.18 -6.30
CA THR A 474 7.40 20.09 -6.55
C THR A 474 8.08 19.74 -7.87
N LEU A 475 8.24 20.74 -8.74
CA LEU A 475 9.06 20.60 -9.94
C LEU A 475 10.53 20.85 -9.59
N ARG A 476 11.41 20.01 -10.11
CA ARG A 476 12.85 20.20 -10.01
C ARG A 476 13.41 20.35 -11.43
N PRO A 477 14.18 21.41 -11.73
CA PRO A 477 14.93 21.48 -12.97
C PRO A 477 15.80 20.24 -13.12
N THR A 478 15.97 19.78 -14.35
CA THR A 478 16.92 18.72 -14.65
C THR A 478 18.27 19.32 -15.03
N ASP A 479 19.34 18.90 -14.34
CA ASP A 479 20.72 19.37 -14.58
C ASP A 479 21.48 18.51 -15.61
N ASP A 480 20.81 17.53 -16.22
CA ASP A 480 21.37 16.60 -17.20
C ASP A 480 21.03 17.10 -18.62
N ASP A 481 22.05 17.44 -19.40
CA ASP A 481 21.91 17.91 -20.79
C ASP A 481 21.34 16.81 -21.72
N GLU A 482 21.42 15.53 -21.33
CA GLU A 482 20.82 14.40 -22.04
C GLU A 482 19.38 14.10 -21.57
N ALA A 483 18.87 14.83 -20.57
CA ALA A 483 17.52 14.65 -20.10
C ALA A 483 16.49 15.09 -21.13
N SER A 484 15.52 14.20 -21.33
CA SER A 484 14.38 14.39 -22.23
C SER A 484 13.32 15.37 -21.74
N SER A 485 13.44 15.91 -20.53
CA SER A 485 12.49 16.89 -19.97
C SER A 485 13.21 17.90 -19.07
N ALA A 486 12.84 19.17 -19.22
CA ALA A 486 13.42 20.29 -18.50
C ALA A 486 13.12 20.26 -16.99
N TYR A 487 12.03 19.61 -16.59
CA TYR A 487 11.64 19.45 -15.19
C TYR A 487 11.18 18.03 -14.88
N VAL A 488 11.47 17.57 -13.67
CA VAL A 488 10.90 16.36 -13.08
C VAL A 488 9.97 16.72 -11.94
N GLY A 489 8.81 16.07 -11.88
CA GLY A 489 7.88 16.20 -10.77
C GLY A 489 8.22 15.24 -9.63
N VAL A 490 8.37 15.75 -8.43
CA VAL A 490 8.50 14.98 -7.18
C VAL A 490 7.30 15.28 -6.31
N PHE A 491 6.70 14.26 -5.72
CA PHE A 491 5.56 14.42 -4.84
C PHE A 491 5.87 13.92 -3.43
N ASN A 492 5.27 14.58 -2.43
CA ASN A 492 5.21 14.11 -1.06
C ASN A 492 3.75 13.77 -0.74
N HIS A 493 3.47 12.47 -0.60
CA HIS A 493 2.16 11.96 -0.21
C HIS A 493 1.88 12.10 1.29
N ASN A 494 2.93 12.19 2.12
CA ASN A 494 2.85 12.40 3.57
C ASN A 494 2.74 13.90 3.92
N PHE A 495 2.07 14.70 3.09
CA PHE A 495 1.90 16.14 3.32
C PHE A 495 0.79 16.39 4.35
N THR A 496 1.15 16.23 5.61
CA THR A 496 0.29 16.23 6.80
C THR A 496 0.61 17.42 7.70
N ALA A 497 -0.28 17.77 8.62
CA ALA A 497 0.07 18.68 9.71
C ALA A 497 1.07 18.01 10.68
N ALA A 498 1.64 18.78 11.61
CA ALA A 498 2.62 18.26 12.55
C ALA A 498 2.15 17.00 13.29
N LYS A 499 3.08 16.05 13.46
CA LYS A 499 2.87 14.72 14.06
C LYS A 499 1.92 13.80 13.27
N ASN A 500 1.88 13.92 11.94
CA ASN A 500 1.11 13.04 11.04
C ASN A 500 -0.42 13.13 11.22
N LEU A 501 -0.95 14.25 11.71
CA LEU A 501 -2.39 14.51 11.61
C LEU A 501 -2.76 14.98 10.20
N PRO A 502 -3.94 14.61 9.65
CA PRO A 502 -4.41 15.20 8.40
C PRO A 502 -4.30 16.73 8.41
N LEU A 503 -3.81 17.31 7.32
CA LEU A 503 -3.61 18.76 7.20
C LEU A 503 -4.91 19.58 7.31
N LEU A 504 -6.00 18.98 6.83
CA LEU A 504 -7.26 19.63 6.57
C LEU A 504 -8.32 19.29 7.62
N LYS A 505 -9.39 20.06 7.76
CA LYS A 505 -10.54 19.68 8.61
C LYS A 505 -11.24 18.42 8.10
N PRO A 506 -11.76 17.55 8.99
CA PRO A 506 -12.58 16.40 8.60
C PRO A 506 -13.88 16.82 7.88
N PRO A 507 -14.58 15.91 7.18
CA PRO A 507 -14.26 14.48 7.07
C PRO A 507 -13.02 14.19 6.21
N TYR A 508 -12.27 13.15 6.56
CA TYR A 508 -11.10 12.68 5.81
C TYR A 508 -11.47 11.65 4.74
N GLY A 509 -12.51 10.86 5.00
CA GLY A 509 -13.16 9.99 4.04
C GLY A 509 -14.67 10.16 4.15
N ARG A 510 -15.36 10.06 3.02
CA ARG A 510 -16.79 10.30 2.89
C ARG A 510 -17.47 9.19 2.10
N LEU A 511 -18.77 9.07 2.32
CA LEU A 511 -19.71 8.41 1.44
C LEU A 511 -20.86 9.39 1.19
N THR A 512 -21.05 9.78 -0.07
CA THR A 512 -22.04 10.79 -0.48
C THR A 512 -23.08 10.17 -1.39
N ALA A 513 -24.36 10.31 -1.04
CA ALA A 513 -25.48 9.93 -1.91
C ALA A 513 -25.92 11.11 -2.77
N ILE A 514 -26.03 10.90 -4.08
CA ILE A 514 -26.41 11.91 -5.07
C ILE A 514 -27.60 11.37 -5.87
N ASP A 515 -28.70 12.12 -5.90
CA ASP A 515 -29.82 11.84 -6.80
C ASP A 515 -29.50 12.37 -8.20
N LEU A 516 -29.27 11.47 -9.17
CA LEU A 516 -28.95 11.85 -10.54
C LEU A 516 -30.16 12.36 -11.33
N ASN A 517 -31.39 12.25 -10.80
CA ASN A 517 -32.55 12.88 -11.43
C ASN A 517 -32.56 14.40 -11.20
N THR A 518 -31.91 14.87 -10.13
CA THR A 518 -31.91 16.28 -9.73
C THR A 518 -30.52 16.89 -9.58
N GLY A 519 -29.47 16.07 -9.54
CA GLY A 519 -28.09 16.46 -9.23
C GLY A 519 -27.83 16.81 -7.76
N ARG A 520 -28.80 16.58 -6.87
CA ARG A 520 -28.71 16.97 -5.45
C ARG A 520 -28.03 15.90 -4.62
N HIS A 521 -27.22 16.34 -3.66
CA HIS A 521 -26.76 15.47 -2.58
C HIS A 521 -27.92 15.22 -1.62
N LEU A 522 -28.18 13.95 -1.30
CA LEU A 522 -29.20 13.53 -0.36
C LEU A 522 -28.66 13.50 1.07
N TRP A 523 -27.47 12.93 1.23
CA TRP A 523 -26.74 12.84 2.49
C TRP A 523 -25.25 12.61 2.24
N MET A 524 -24.43 12.90 3.26
CA MET A 524 -23.00 12.57 3.30
C MET A 524 -22.64 12.06 4.69
N ARG A 525 -21.78 11.03 4.76
CA ARG A 525 -21.32 10.42 6.00
C ARG A 525 -19.79 10.31 6.02
N PRO A 526 -19.12 10.70 7.11
CA PRO A 526 -17.72 10.33 7.35
C PRO A 526 -17.56 8.80 7.38
N MET A 527 -16.51 8.28 6.75
CA MET A 527 -16.24 6.85 6.69
C MET A 527 -15.13 6.45 7.67
N GLY A 528 -15.52 6.08 8.89
CA GLY A 528 -14.64 5.63 9.95
C GLY A 528 -14.45 6.63 11.10
N ARG A 529 -13.93 6.18 12.25
CA ARG A 529 -13.67 7.02 13.43
C ARG A 529 -12.67 8.15 13.12
N GLY A 530 -11.70 7.88 12.25
CA GLY A 530 -10.58 8.79 12.00
C GLY A 530 -9.58 8.84 13.16
N PRO A 531 -8.63 9.79 13.17
CA PRO A 531 -7.49 9.81 14.10
C PRO A 531 -7.86 10.27 15.52
N VAL A 532 -9.06 9.99 16.00
CA VAL A 532 -9.54 10.40 17.34
C VAL A 532 -8.69 9.82 18.48
N GLY A 533 -7.98 8.70 18.24
CA GLY A 533 -7.03 8.12 19.20
C GLY A 533 -5.68 8.85 19.29
N HIS A 534 -5.44 9.87 18.46
CA HIS A 534 -4.19 10.63 18.44
C HIS A 534 -3.95 11.39 19.75
N PRO A 535 -2.72 11.55 20.31
CA PRO A 535 -2.51 12.13 21.63
C PRO A 535 -2.91 13.60 21.66
N LEU A 536 -2.85 14.27 20.51
CA LEU A 536 -3.32 15.64 20.36
C LEU A 536 -4.85 15.75 20.23
N LEU A 537 -5.58 14.64 20.06
CA LEU A 537 -7.04 14.61 19.87
C LEU A 537 -7.79 13.80 20.95
N ARG A 538 -7.17 12.80 21.56
CA ARG A 538 -7.83 11.82 22.46
C ARG A 538 -8.50 12.46 23.67
N ASP A 539 -7.89 13.53 24.20
CA ASP A 539 -8.38 14.23 25.38
C ASP A 539 -9.49 15.25 25.02
N LEU A 540 -9.79 15.44 23.73
CA LEU A 540 -10.89 16.29 23.26
C LEU A 540 -12.25 15.56 23.24
N GLU A 541 -12.28 14.26 23.56
CA GLU A 541 -13.48 13.43 23.64
C GLU A 541 -14.39 13.50 22.37
N ILE A 542 -13.78 13.57 21.19
CA ILE A 542 -14.50 13.69 19.90
C ILE A 542 -15.42 12.48 19.70
N LYS A 543 -16.73 12.72 19.65
CA LYS A 543 -17.75 11.65 19.54
C LYS A 543 -18.13 11.37 18.09
N GLU A 544 -17.96 12.34 17.22
CA GLU A 544 -18.28 12.27 15.80
C GLU A 544 -17.24 11.42 15.06
N ASP A 545 -17.67 10.77 13.98
CA ASP A 545 -16.77 10.10 13.04
C ASP A 545 -16.07 11.16 12.20
N LEU A 546 -14.73 11.11 12.15
CA LEU A 546 -13.94 12.04 11.35
C LEU A 546 -13.62 11.49 9.95
N GLY A 547 -13.84 10.19 9.73
CA GLY A 547 -13.45 9.48 8.53
C GLY A 547 -11.95 9.16 8.46
N TRP A 548 -11.57 8.26 7.56
CA TRP A 548 -10.17 8.02 7.20
C TRP A 548 -9.89 8.44 5.75
N PRO A 549 -8.72 8.99 5.41
CA PRO A 549 -8.36 9.33 4.03
C PRO A 549 -7.97 8.07 3.24
N SER A 550 -8.88 7.09 3.20
CA SER A 550 -8.66 5.76 2.63
C SER A 550 -9.77 5.41 1.62
N ARG A 551 -9.46 4.54 0.67
CA ARG A 551 -10.42 4.00 -0.30
C ARG A 551 -11.51 3.22 0.41
N THR A 552 -12.73 3.47 -0.04
CA THR A 552 -13.93 2.73 0.35
C THR A 552 -14.52 2.09 -0.89
N PHE A 553 -14.89 0.82 -0.78
CA PHE A 553 -15.43 0.01 -1.88
C PHE A 553 -16.93 -0.24 -1.66
N PRO A 554 -17.81 0.37 -2.48
CA PRO A 554 -19.25 0.27 -2.29
C PRO A 554 -19.85 -0.90 -3.09
N LEU A 555 -20.88 -1.52 -2.52
CA LEU A 555 -21.77 -2.47 -3.18
C LEU A 555 -23.21 -2.20 -2.74
N LEU A 556 -24.16 -2.26 -3.67
CA LEU A 556 -25.54 -1.92 -3.39
C LEU A 556 -26.48 -3.11 -3.61
N THR A 557 -27.44 -3.25 -2.69
CA THR A 557 -28.60 -4.15 -2.80
C THR A 557 -29.88 -3.32 -2.73
N PRO A 558 -31.09 -3.89 -2.92
CA PRO A 558 -32.33 -3.12 -2.80
C PRO A 558 -32.53 -2.52 -1.39
N THR A 559 -31.91 -3.10 -0.36
CA THR A 559 -32.18 -2.74 1.05
C THR A 559 -30.97 -2.18 1.80
N LEU A 560 -29.75 -2.46 1.33
CA LEU A 560 -28.51 -2.10 2.02
C LEU A 560 -27.45 -1.57 1.05
N LEU A 561 -26.73 -0.55 1.50
CA LEU A 561 -25.46 -0.10 0.93
C LEU A 561 -24.33 -0.69 1.76
N LEU A 562 -23.56 -1.60 1.17
CA LEU A 562 -22.44 -2.26 1.80
C LEU A 562 -21.14 -1.55 1.44
N THR A 563 -20.23 -1.44 2.41
CA THR A 563 -18.88 -0.89 2.18
C THR A 563 -17.82 -1.68 2.91
N ALA A 564 -16.65 -1.83 2.28
CA ALA A 564 -15.42 -2.23 2.95
C ALA A 564 -14.34 -1.18 2.67
N THR A 565 -13.40 -0.99 3.61
CA THR A 565 -12.38 0.07 3.56
C THR A 565 -10.98 -0.52 3.54
N GLU A 566 -10.08 0.10 2.78
CA GLU A 566 -8.65 -0.21 2.85
C GLU A 566 -8.08 0.20 4.22
N ASP A 567 -6.92 -0.34 4.57
CA ASP A 567 -6.25 0.04 5.80
C ASP A 567 -5.79 1.51 5.69
N PRO A 568 -6.18 2.39 6.62
CA PRO A 568 -5.80 3.79 6.58
C PRO A 568 -4.29 4.04 6.59
N ARG A 569 -3.47 3.07 7.00
CA ARG A 569 -2.00 3.19 7.00
C ARG A 569 -1.37 3.09 5.60
N ASP A 570 -2.07 2.47 4.65
CA ASP A 570 -1.55 2.24 3.29
C ASP A 570 -1.76 3.45 2.34
N GLY A 571 -2.33 4.54 2.87
CA GLY A 571 -2.57 5.82 2.19
C GLY A 571 -1.58 6.92 2.57
N GLN A 572 -2.09 8.07 3.03
CA GLN A 572 -1.32 9.31 3.34
C GLN A 572 -0.23 9.17 4.40
N PHE A 573 -0.22 8.06 5.13
CA PHE A 573 0.57 7.91 6.34
C PHE A 573 1.78 6.99 6.09
N GLY A 574 1.70 6.13 5.07
CA GLY A 574 2.75 5.17 4.73
C GLY A 574 3.13 4.21 5.86
N PRO A 575 4.08 3.30 5.62
CA PRO A 575 4.56 2.39 6.64
C PRO A 575 5.28 3.10 7.79
N ALA A 576 5.86 4.28 7.53
CA ALA A 576 6.58 5.10 8.52
C ALA A 576 5.67 5.91 9.47
N ALA A 577 4.40 6.16 9.15
CA ALA A 577 3.44 6.58 10.18
C ALA A 577 3.17 5.46 11.19
N GLY A 578 3.55 4.23 10.84
CA GLY A 578 3.85 3.17 11.78
C GLY A 578 5.12 3.40 12.61
N GLN A 579 5.57 4.63 12.86
CA GLN A 579 6.46 4.94 13.98
C GLN A 579 5.83 5.95 14.95
N GLY A 580 4.62 6.46 14.66
CA GLY A 580 3.83 7.35 15.53
C GLY A 580 2.35 6.97 15.50
N TYR A 581 1.97 5.96 16.30
CA TYR A 581 0.76 5.16 16.10
C TYR A 581 -0.52 5.71 16.75
N PHE A 582 -1.48 6.13 15.92
CA PHE A 582 -2.82 6.59 16.34
C PHE A 582 -3.95 6.20 15.38
N VAL A 583 -3.70 5.23 14.50
CA VAL A 583 -4.57 4.90 13.37
C VAL A 583 -5.27 3.55 13.61
N GLU A 584 -6.59 3.57 13.78
CA GLU A 584 -7.42 2.37 13.89
C GLU A 584 -7.56 1.70 12.52
N ARG A 585 -7.27 0.40 12.42
CA ARG A 585 -7.31 -0.36 11.15
C ARG A 585 -8.73 -0.53 10.57
N GLU A 586 -9.75 -0.48 11.42
CA GLU A 586 -11.18 -0.51 11.02
C GLU A 586 -11.56 -1.54 9.92
N ALA A 587 -11.03 -2.77 10.03
CA ALA A 587 -11.32 -3.86 9.11
C ALA A 587 -12.77 -4.38 9.27
N TYR A 588 -13.73 -3.66 8.68
CA TYR A 588 -15.16 -3.99 8.77
C TYR A 588 -15.81 -4.05 7.39
N LEU A 589 -16.72 -5.02 7.22
CA LEU A 589 -17.81 -4.90 6.27
C LEU A 589 -18.96 -4.17 6.96
N ARG A 590 -19.30 -2.97 6.48
CA ARG A 590 -20.37 -2.14 7.04
C ARG A 590 -21.59 -2.14 6.14
N ALA A 591 -22.77 -2.07 6.75
CA ALA A 591 -24.03 -1.88 6.05
C ALA A 591 -24.68 -0.56 6.47
N PHE A 592 -25.16 0.18 5.49
CA PHE A 592 -25.89 1.43 5.66
C PHE A 592 -27.27 1.34 5.03
N ASP A 593 -28.21 2.07 5.61
CA ASP A 593 -29.50 2.35 4.99
C ASP A 593 -29.28 3.30 3.79
N PRO A 594 -29.62 2.90 2.55
CA PRO A 594 -29.30 3.72 1.37
C PRO A 594 -30.05 5.06 1.34
N ALA A 595 -31.25 5.14 1.94
CA ALA A 595 -32.05 6.36 1.89
C ALA A 595 -31.56 7.42 2.88
N THR A 596 -31.03 7.00 4.02
CA THR A 596 -30.68 7.89 5.15
C THR A 596 -29.18 7.97 5.43
N GLY A 597 -28.39 6.99 4.99
CA GLY A 597 -26.98 6.85 5.34
C GLY A 597 -26.76 6.32 6.76
N GLU A 598 -27.79 5.95 7.51
CA GLU A 598 -27.65 5.42 8.86
C GLU A 598 -26.91 4.07 8.86
N LEU A 599 -25.98 3.90 9.82
CA LEU A 599 -25.26 2.63 9.98
C LEU A 599 -26.25 1.59 10.52
N VAL A 600 -26.46 0.54 9.75
CA VAL A 600 -27.33 -0.60 10.09
C VAL A 600 -26.59 -1.61 10.95
N GLY A 601 -25.34 -1.89 10.60
CA GLY A 601 -24.50 -2.84 11.33
C GLY A 601 -23.13 -2.96 10.69
N GLN A 602 -22.24 -3.66 11.38
CA GLN A 602 -20.89 -3.96 10.90
C GLN A 602 -20.49 -5.38 11.30
N VAL A 603 -19.70 -6.01 10.44
CA VAL A 603 -19.13 -7.34 10.63
C VAL A 603 -17.61 -7.18 10.57
N GLU A 604 -16.91 -7.62 11.61
CA GLU A 604 -15.44 -7.60 11.66
C GLU A 604 -14.87 -8.55 10.62
N LEU A 605 -13.85 -8.09 9.91
CA LEU A 605 -13.11 -8.85 8.92
C LEU A 605 -11.71 -9.17 9.47
N PRO A 606 -11.09 -10.28 9.03
CA PRO A 606 -9.72 -10.63 9.42
C PRO A 606 -8.66 -9.64 8.92
N GLY A 607 -9.02 -8.76 7.99
CA GLY A 607 -8.18 -7.70 7.43
C GLY A 607 -9.00 -6.73 6.59
N ASN A 608 -8.36 -5.64 6.17
CA ASN A 608 -8.97 -4.64 5.30
C ASN A 608 -9.14 -5.15 3.87
N ALA A 609 -10.11 -4.58 3.16
CA ALA A 609 -10.38 -4.91 1.77
C ALA A 609 -9.71 -3.91 0.84
N TYR A 610 -9.12 -4.39 -0.26
CA TYR A 610 -8.44 -3.56 -1.27
C TYR A 610 -9.10 -3.64 -2.64
N ALA A 611 -10.27 -4.25 -2.71
CA ALA A 611 -11.04 -4.47 -3.92
C ALA A 611 -12.55 -4.31 -3.67
N SER A 612 -13.32 -4.22 -4.75
CA SER A 612 -14.78 -4.18 -4.65
C SER A 612 -15.32 -5.53 -4.15
N PRO A 613 -16.30 -5.54 -3.24
CA PRO A 613 -16.98 -6.77 -2.90
C PRO A 613 -17.73 -7.31 -4.12
N ALA A 614 -17.85 -8.64 -4.21
CA ALA A 614 -18.76 -9.30 -5.15
C ALA A 614 -19.93 -9.92 -4.38
N VAL A 615 -21.13 -9.93 -4.98
CA VAL A 615 -22.31 -10.59 -4.39
C VAL A 615 -22.96 -11.49 -5.41
N TYR A 616 -23.29 -12.71 -4.99
CA TYR A 616 -23.90 -13.71 -5.87
C TYR A 616 -24.81 -14.63 -5.06
N GLN A 617 -25.56 -15.47 -5.77
CA GLN A 617 -26.37 -16.51 -5.17
C GLN A 617 -26.09 -17.86 -5.83
N VAL A 618 -25.78 -18.87 -5.02
CA VAL A 618 -25.62 -20.26 -5.47
C VAL A 618 -26.39 -21.18 -4.53
N ALA A 619 -27.11 -22.14 -5.10
CA ALA A 619 -27.95 -23.09 -4.35
C ALA A 619 -28.88 -22.40 -3.32
N GLY A 620 -29.49 -21.28 -3.73
CA GLY A 620 -30.44 -20.50 -2.92
C GLY A 620 -29.82 -19.72 -1.75
N ARG A 621 -28.49 -19.61 -1.67
CA ARG A 621 -27.79 -18.86 -0.63
C ARG A 621 -27.04 -17.67 -1.24
N GLN A 622 -27.23 -16.50 -0.66
CA GLN A 622 -26.54 -15.26 -1.01
C GLN A 622 -25.20 -15.21 -0.28
N TYR A 623 -24.15 -14.83 -1.02
CA TYR A 623 -22.79 -14.67 -0.52
C TYR A 623 -22.28 -13.27 -0.84
N VAL A 624 -21.47 -12.71 0.06
CA VAL A 624 -20.65 -11.51 -0.17
C VAL A 624 -19.19 -11.92 -0.07
N VAL A 625 -18.40 -11.69 -1.12
CA VAL A 625 -16.99 -12.09 -1.18
C VAL A 625 -16.08 -10.87 -1.25
N LEU A 626 -14.98 -10.93 -0.50
CA LEU A 626 -14.02 -9.85 -0.33
C LEU A 626 -12.58 -10.36 -0.49
N SER A 627 -11.77 -9.59 -1.18
CA SER A 627 -10.32 -9.78 -1.27
C SER A 627 -9.64 -8.93 -0.21
N LEU A 628 -8.89 -9.59 0.66
CA LEU A 628 -8.20 -9.01 1.82
C LEU A 628 -6.70 -9.23 1.69
N GLY A 629 -5.88 -8.31 2.18
CA GLY A 629 -4.43 -8.44 2.21
C GLY A 629 -3.68 -7.34 1.48
N ASP A 630 -2.43 -7.13 1.91
CA ASP A 630 -1.57 -6.02 1.54
C ASP A 630 -0.10 -6.48 1.43
N SER A 631 0.84 -5.56 1.30
CA SER A 631 2.26 -5.89 1.22
C SER A 631 2.78 -6.66 2.45
N TYR A 632 2.20 -6.44 3.64
CA TYR A 632 2.61 -7.06 4.90
C TYR A 632 1.75 -8.27 5.29
N ARG A 633 0.48 -8.30 4.87
CA ARG A 633 -0.47 -9.37 5.21
C ARG A 633 -0.72 -10.33 4.05
N PRO A 634 -0.72 -11.66 4.28
CA PRO A 634 -1.06 -12.63 3.25
C PRO A 634 -2.41 -12.34 2.59
N SER A 635 -2.43 -12.46 1.27
CA SER A 635 -3.65 -12.36 0.48
C SER A 635 -4.64 -13.45 0.86
N GLU A 636 -5.91 -13.10 0.98
CA GLU A 636 -6.98 -14.05 1.27
C GLU A 636 -8.31 -13.58 0.68
N LEU A 637 -9.05 -14.52 0.12
CA LEU A 637 -10.44 -14.36 -0.28
C LEU A 637 -11.34 -14.92 0.83
N VAL A 638 -12.29 -14.12 1.32
CA VAL A 638 -13.28 -14.57 2.30
C VAL A 638 -14.70 -14.41 1.75
N ALA A 639 -15.54 -15.41 2.01
CA ALA A 639 -16.95 -15.35 1.68
C ALA A 639 -17.81 -15.32 2.92
N LEU A 640 -18.68 -14.32 3.01
CA LEU A 640 -19.65 -14.17 4.08
C LEU A 640 -21.04 -14.58 3.60
N ALA A 641 -21.76 -15.30 4.45
CA ALA A 641 -23.18 -15.59 4.27
C ALA A 641 -23.84 -15.81 5.64
N ILE A 642 -25.18 -15.83 5.65
CA ILE A 642 -25.93 -16.23 6.85
C ILE A 642 -25.69 -17.74 7.07
N PRO A 643 -25.17 -18.18 8.23
CA PRO A 643 -24.93 -19.60 8.52
C PRO A 643 -26.20 -20.44 8.40
N ARG A 644 -26.07 -21.64 7.84
CA ARG A 644 -27.14 -22.64 7.90
C ARG A 644 -27.15 -23.31 9.28
N PRO A 645 -28.30 -23.77 9.79
CA PRO A 645 -28.36 -24.50 11.05
C PRO A 645 -27.43 -25.72 11.05
N GLY A 646 -26.52 -25.80 12.03
CA GLY A 646 -25.57 -26.90 12.17
C GLY A 646 -24.40 -26.88 11.18
N GLU A 647 -24.25 -25.82 10.38
CA GLU A 647 -23.10 -25.64 9.49
C GLU A 647 -21.82 -25.40 10.31
N ALA A 648 -20.75 -26.12 9.95
CA ALA A 648 -19.42 -25.84 10.46
C ALA A 648 -18.92 -24.54 9.82
N ILE A 649 -18.72 -23.51 10.65
CA ILE A 649 -18.17 -22.24 10.20
C ILE A 649 -16.64 -22.25 10.33
N PRO A 650 -15.90 -21.80 9.29
CA PRO A 650 -14.46 -21.58 9.39
C PRO A 650 -14.10 -20.59 10.49
N GLU A 651 -12.80 -20.47 10.75
CA GLU A 651 -12.28 -19.40 11.57
C GLU A 651 -12.70 -18.04 10.99
N GLN A 652 -13.30 -17.20 11.83
CA GLN A 652 -13.80 -15.90 11.41
C GLN A 652 -12.67 -14.87 11.30
N GLY A 653 -11.53 -15.12 11.96
CA GLY A 653 -10.56 -14.08 12.28
C GLY A 653 -11.18 -13.08 13.27
N LYS A 654 -10.43 -12.78 14.33
CA LYS A 654 -10.77 -11.88 15.44
C LYS A 654 -12.25 -11.77 15.79
N SER A 655 -12.64 -12.56 16.79
CA SER A 655 -13.50 -11.99 17.82
C SER A 655 -12.61 -11.72 19.02
N ARG A 656 -12.41 -10.44 19.38
CA ARG A 656 -11.93 -10.04 20.72
C ARG A 656 -12.84 -10.58 21.85
N LYS A 657 -13.99 -11.18 21.51
CA LYS A 657 -15.07 -11.53 22.43
C LYS A 657 -15.40 -13.02 22.49
N ASP A 658 -14.86 -13.88 21.62
CA ASP A 658 -15.27 -15.28 21.58
C ASP A 658 -14.10 -16.26 21.78
N ALA A 659 -14.15 -16.91 22.96
CA ALA A 659 -13.47 -18.12 23.44
C ALA A 659 -12.03 -18.01 24.03
N ASP A 660 -11.94 -18.37 25.33
CA ASP A 660 -10.76 -18.71 26.18
C ASP A 660 -9.69 -17.68 26.58
N HIS A 661 -9.68 -16.43 26.09
CA HIS A 661 -8.58 -15.48 26.41
C HIS A 661 -8.95 -14.26 27.26
N LYS A 662 -10.16 -14.20 27.83
CA LYS A 662 -10.63 -13.04 28.60
C LYS A 662 -9.70 -12.63 29.75
N ALA A 663 -9.21 -13.59 30.53
CA ALA A 663 -8.32 -13.30 31.66
C ALA A 663 -6.95 -12.77 31.22
N PHE A 664 -6.46 -13.22 30.06
CA PHE A 664 -5.22 -12.73 29.47
C PHE A 664 -5.35 -11.26 29.06
N TYR A 665 -6.42 -10.91 28.34
CA TYR A 665 -6.64 -9.51 27.93
C TYR A 665 -7.04 -8.60 29.09
N GLU A 666 -7.69 -9.10 30.15
CA GLU A 666 -7.86 -8.36 31.41
C GLU A 666 -6.52 -8.06 32.08
N ALA A 667 -5.53 -8.96 31.98
CA ALA A 667 -4.19 -8.75 32.49
C ALA A 667 -3.38 -7.78 31.61
N VAL A 668 -3.55 -7.84 30.28
CA VAL A 668 -2.99 -6.83 29.36
C VAL A 668 -3.53 -5.44 29.70
N ALA A 669 -4.84 -5.29 29.88
CA ALA A 669 -5.44 -4.01 30.25
C ALA A 669 -4.92 -3.49 31.62
N ALA A 670 -4.71 -4.37 32.60
CA ALA A 670 -4.10 -4.01 33.87
C ALA A 670 -2.65 -3.53 33.70
N LEU A 671 -1.86 -4.18 32.83
CA LEU A 671 -0.52 -3.72 32.47
C LEU A 671 -0.53 -2.35 31.80
N GLU A 672 -1.50 -2.07 30.91
CA GLU A 672 -1.62 -0.78 30.24
C GLU A 672 -1.97 0.35 31.19
N ALA A 673 -2.84 0.06 32.16
CA ALA A 673 -3.31 1.02 33.15
C ALA A 673 -2.29 1.26 34.29
N GLY A 674 -1.19 0.52 34.35
CA GLY A 674 -0.30 0.56 35.51
C GLY A 674 -0.89 -0.10 36.77
N ASP A 675 -1.95 -0.91 36.66
CA ASP A 675 -2.71 -1.45 37.79
C ASP A 675 -2.08 -2.75 38.34
N SER A 676 -1.09 -2.57 39.21
CA SER A 676 -0.38 -3.66 39.88
C SER A 676 -1.29 -4.54 40.76
N GLU A 677 -2.35 -3.96 41.34
CA GLU A 677 -3.27 -4.69 42.22
C GLU A 677 -4.18 -5.63 41.42
N GLN A 678 -4.75 -5.13 40.33
CA GLN A 678 -5.55 -5.92 39.41
C GLN A 678 -4.73 -7.03 38.76
N LEU A 679 -3.51 -6.74 38.29
CA LEU A 679 -2.62 -7.73 37.71
C LEU A 679 -2.30 -8.85 38.71
N SER A 680 -1.91 -8.49 39.94
CA SER A 680 -1.62 -9.44 41.01
C SER A 680 -2.84 -10.32 41.36
N ARG A 681 -4.04 -9.74 41.37
CA ARG A 681 -5.29 -10.46 41.61
C ARG A 681 -5.59 -11.45 40.48
N LEU A 682 -5.36 -11.07 39.23
CA LEU A 682 -5.55 -11.94 38.07
C LEU A 682 -4.56 -13.11 38.09
N LEU A 683 -3.28 -12.86 38.34
CA LEU A 683 -2.25 -13.90 38.44
C LEU A 683 -2.52 -14.89 39.58
N LYS A 684 -3.02 -14.43 40.73
CA LYS A 684 -3.44 -15.32 41.84
C LYS A 684 -4.61 -16.22 41.47
N LYS A 685 -5.53 -15.71 40.64
CA LYS A 685 -6.73 -16.43 40.21
C LYS A 685 -6.44 -17.37 39.02
N HIS A 686 -5.49 -16.97 38.18
CA HIS A 686 -5.12 -17.58 36.91
C HIS A 686 -3.59 -17.65 36.81
N ALA A 687 -2.97 -18.61 37.51
CA ALA A 687 -1.51 -18.72 37.58
C ALA A 687 -0.88 -19.00 36.20
N GLU A 688 -1.63 -19.61 35.28
CA GLU A 688 -1.25 -19.85 33.89
C GLU A 688 -0.97 -18.56 33.10
N LEU A 689 -1.47 -17.41 33.56
CA LEU A 689 -1.26 -16.13 32.87
C LEU A 689 0.21 -15.71 32.80
N ALA A 690 1.04 -16.14 33.76
CA ALA A 690 2.46 -15.80 33.80
C ALA A 690 3.23 -16.35 32.59
N SER A 691 2.78 -17.49 32.02
CA SER A 691 3.36 -18.12 30.83
C SER A 691 2.44 -18.09 29.61
N ALA A 692 1.23 -17.54 29.76
CA ALA A 692 0.28 -17.39 28.68
C ALA A 692 0.84 -16.48 27.57
N ARG A 693 0.45 -16.79 26.34
CA ARG A 693 0.84 -16.06 25.13
C ARG A 693 -0.39 -15.38 24.55
N GLY A 694 -0.19 -14.19 24.00
CA GLY A 694 -1.19 -13.53 23.16
C GLY A 694 -1.46 -14.36 21.91
N PHE A 695 -2.69 -14.27 21.40
CA PHE A 695 -3.04 -14.91 20.13
C PHE A 695 -2.34 -14.17 18.98
N LEU A 696 -2.32 -14.79 17.79
CA LEU A 696 -1.94 -14.16 16.52
C LEU A 696 -2.96 -13.06 16.11
N ASP A 697 -3.30 -12.20 17.05
CA ASP A 697 -4.00 -10.96 16.81
C ASP A 697 -3.05 -9.97 16.13
N GLU A 698 -3.59 -9.15 15.22
CA GLU A 698 -2.84 -8.05 14.56
C GLU A 698 -2.09 -7.09 15.51
N TRP A 699 -2.35 -7.11 16.82
CA TRP A 699 -1.59 -6.35 17.81
C TRP A 699 -0.12 -6.79 17.91
N TYR A 700 0.18 -8.00 17.44
CA TYR A 700 1.48 -8.66 17.56
C TYR A 700 2.15 -8.89 16.19
N GLU A 701 1.68 -8.21 15.14
CA GLU A 701 2.22 -8.30 13.77
C GLU A 701 3.50 -7.50 13.52
N PHE A 702 4.08 -6.90 14.57
CA PHE A 702 5.48 -6.51 14.47
C PHE A 702 6.32 -7.77 14.36
N PRO A 703 7.26 -7.86 13.38
CA PRO A 703 8.33 -8.84 13.49
C PRO A 703 8.94 -8.61 14.87
N ASN A 704 8.88 -9.64 15.74
CA ASN A 704 9.39 -9.74 17.12
C ASN A 704 8.32 -9.93 18.21
N LEU A 705 7.03 -9.77 17.93
CA LEU A 705 5.98 -9.79 18.97
C LEU A 705 4.91 -10.88 18.81
N ARG A 706 4.92 -11.67 17.73
CA ARG A 706 3.94 -12.75 17.55
C ARG A 706 4.00 -13.74 18.72
N GLY A 707 2.86 -14.02 19.34
CA GLY A 707 2.80 -14.93 20.49
C GLY A 707 3.58 -14.44 21.72
N ALA A 708 3.73 -13.13 21.89
CA ALA A 708 4.34 -12.51 23.08
C ALA A 708 3.57 -12.84 24.37
N THR A 709 4.29 -12.96 25.48
CA THR A 709 3.73 -13.15 26.82
C THR A 709 3.45 -11.80 27.49
N LEU A 710 2.81 -11.81 28.67
CA LEU A 710 2.62 -10.61 29.49
C LEU A 710 3.96 -9.93 29.85
N LEU A 711 5.05 -10.69 30.01
CA LEU A 711 6.38 -10.16 30.33
C LEU A 711 6.99 -9.42 29.13
N HIS A 712 6.82 -9.92 27.91
CA HIS A 712 7.27 -9.18 26.71
C HIS A 712 6.58 -7.81 26.62
N LEU A 713 5.31 -7.73 27.04
CA LEU A 713 4.57 -6.47 27.02
C LEU A 713 5.10 -5.44 28.01
N THR A 714 5.85 -5.80 29.06
CA THR A 714 6.48 -4.81 29.96
C THR A 714 7.72 -4.17 29.36
N ALA A 715 8.36 -4.81 28.38
CA ALA A 715 9.44 -4.23 27.60
C ALA A 715 8.95 -3.29 26.48
N GLY A 716 7.63 -3.10 26.37
CA GLY A 716 7.01 -2.29 25.34
C GLY A 716 6.71 -3.08 24.07
N ALA A 717 5.85 -2.49 23.24
CA ALA A 717 5.62 -2.90 21.87
C ALA A 717 5.73 -1.65 21.01
N PRO A 718 6.35 -1.69 19.81
CA PRO A 718 6.51 -0.51 18.96
C PRO A 718 5.21 0.28 18.79
N LEU A 719 4.07 -0.43 18.75
CA LEU A 719 2.70 0.04 18.57
C LEU A 719 1.94 0.55 19.83
N ARG A 720 2.54 0.53 21.03
CA ARG A 720 1.80 0.79 22.30
C ARG A 720 1.85 2.27 22.73
N ALA A 721 0.88 2.68 23.55
CA ALA A 721 0.98 3.90 24.36
C ALA A 721 2.26 3.89 25.22
N ALA A 722 2.65 5.04 25.77
CA ALA A 722 3.75 5.12 26.73
C ALA A 722 3.59 4.05 27.82
N LEU A 723 4.67 3.34 28.15
CA LEU A 723 4.66 2.39 29.26
C LEU A 723 4.32 3.15 30.54
N PRO A 724 3.54 2.55 31.46
CA PRO A 724 3.27 3.20 32.72
C PRO A 724 4.57 3.36 33.51
N ASP A 725 4.67 4.40 34.32
CA ASP A 725 5.86 4.73 35.12
C ASP A 725 6.30 3.57 36.05
N ASN A 726 5.41 2.62 36.34
CA ASN A 726 5.67 1.43 37.15
C ASN A 726 5.88 0.13 36.35
N ALA A 727 6.23 0.21 35.07
CA ALA A 727 6.43 -0.97 34.21
C ALA A 727 7.45 -1.99 34.74
N VAL A 728 8.54 -1.52 35.38
CA VAL A 728 9.54 -2.38 36.03
C VAL A 728 8.91 -3.18 37.17
N SER A 729 8.09 -2.55 38.02
CA SER A 729 7.39 -3.23 39.10
C SER A 729 6.35 -4.23 38.59
N LEU A 730 5.71 -3.96 37.45
CA LEU A 730 4.80 -4.91 36.80
C LEU A 730 5.55 -6.13 36.23
N ALA A 731 6.74 -5.92 35.66
CA ALA A 731 7.62 -7.00 35.21
C ALA A 731 8.06 -7.88 36.40
N GLU A 732 8.40 -7.26 37.53
CA GLU A 732 8.76 -7.97 38.76
C GLU A 732 7.60 -8.85 39.25
N ILE A 733 6.37 -8.33 39.26
CA ILE A 733 5.16 -9.11 39.61
C ILE A 733 4.98 -10.33 38.70
N LEU A 734 5.23 -10.19 37.39
CA LEU A 734 5.12 -11.29 36.44
C LEU A 734 6.21 -12.34 36.64
N LEU A 735 7.45 -11.90 36.83
CA LEU A 735 8.61 -12.77 37.09
C LEU A 735 8.43 -13.54 38.40
N ASP A 736 7.96 -12.89 39.47
CA ASP A 736 7.63 -13.54 40.75
C ASP A 736 6.44 -14.49 40.65
N ALA A 737 5.52 -14.25 39.71
CA ALA A 737 4.42 -15.16 39.39
C ALA A 737 4.85 -16.36 38.51
N GLY A 738 6.13 -16.45 38.13
CA GLY A 738 6.70 -17.56 37.37
C GLY A 738 6.77 -17.34 35.86
N ALA A 739 6.76 -16.09 35.38
CA ALA A 739 7.07 -15.79 33.98
C ALA A 739 8.53 -16.15 33.69
N ASP A 740 8.76 -16.82 32.56
CA ASP A 740 10.11 -17.20 32.13
C ASP A 740 10.81 -15.99 31.48
N PRO A 741 11.92 -15.46 32.04
CA PRO A 741 12.66 -14.35 31.47
C PRO A 741 13.33 -14.69 30.12
N ASN A 742 13.48 -15.98 29.81
CA ASN A 742 14.03 -16.48 28.55
C ASN A 742 12.96 -16.88 27.53
N ALA A 743 11.68 -16.71 27.87
CA ALA A 743 10.61 -16.93 26.91
C ALA A 743 10.87 -16.04 25.69
N ALA A 744 10.88 -16.66 24.51
CA ALA A 744 10.93 -15.95 23.24
C ALA A 744 9.54 -15.87 22.62
N THR A 745 9.27 -14.82 21.85
CA THR A 745 8.13 -14.73 20.93
C THR A 745 8.26 -15.77 19.82
N LEU A 746 7.21 -15.95 19.02
CA LEU A 746 7.23 -16.83 17.84
C LEU A 746 8.22 -16.34 16.77
N ASP A 747 8.65 -15.09 16.87
CA ASP A 747 9.71 -14.47 16.07
C ASP A 747 11.11 -14.61 16.72
N SER A 748 11.22 -15.41 17.77
CA SER A 748 12.47 -15.71 18.49
C SER A 748 13.07 -14.55 19.32
N THR A 749 12.32 -13.47 19.56
CA THR A 749 12.75 -12.32 20.37
C THR A 749 12.37 -12.48 21.83
N THR A 750 13.29 -12.17 22.75
CA THR A 750 13.07 -12.20 24.20
C THR A 750 12.71 -10.84 24.78
N THR A 751 12.30 -10.82 26.05
CA THR A 751 12.03 -9.57 26.78
C THR A 751 13.29 -8.70 26.91
N ALA A 752 14.48 -9.29 27.07
CA ALA A 752 15.74 -8.54 27.14
C ALA A 752 16.10 -7.91 25.78
N GLU A 753 15.94 -8.64 24.67
CA GLU A 753 16.19 -8.13 23.32
C GLU A 753 15.19 -7.02 22.94
N LEU A 754 13.92 -7.16 23.34
CA LEU A 754 12.93 -6.08 23.23
C LEU A 754 13.31 -4.88 24.09
N ALA A 755 13.71 -5.10 25.35
CA ALA A 755 14.02 -4.02 26.27
C ALA A 755 15.21 -3.17 25.82
N ALA A 756 16.23 -3.80 25.22
CA ALA A 756 17.38 -3.08 24.67
C ALA A 756 17.03 -2.19 23.46
N THR A 757 16.04 -2.60 22.67
CA THR A 757 15.70 -1.96 21.38
C THR A 757 14.47 -1.08 21.44
N ALA A 758 13.67 -1.17 22.51
CA ALA A 758 12.42 -0.42 22.64
C ALA A 758 12.63 1.04 23.08
N ILE A 759 12.27 1.97 22.19
CA ILE A 759 12.36 3.41 22.43
C ILE A 759 11.44 3.90 23.56
N GLN A 760 10.35 3.18 23.86
CA GLN A 760 9.43 3.54 24.95
C GLN A 760 10.09 3.48 26.33
N LEU A 761 10.98 2.51 26.53
CA LEU A 761 11.73 2.37 27.79
C LEU A 761 12.78 3.47 27.94
N GLU A 762 13.29 3.98 26.82
CA GLU A 762 14.21 5.12 26.79
C GLU A 762 13.48 6.41 27.17
N TRP A 763 12.30 6.67 26.60
CA TRP A 763 11.48 7.82 26.97
C TRP A 763 11.07 7.82 28.45
N ALA A 764 10.83 6.63 29.01
CA ALA A 764 10.48 6.47 30.42
C ALA A 764 11.71 6.43 31.35
N GLY A 765 12.94 6.38 30.82
CA GLY A 765 14.17 6.32 31.61
C GLY A 765 14.35 5.04 32.42
N ILE A 766 13.68 3.94 32.04
CA ILE A 766 13.65 2.67 32.79
C ILE A 766 14.30 1.49 32.02
N LYS A 767 14.93 1.75 30.87
CA LYS A 767 15.59 0.74 30.03
C LYS A 767 16.58 -0.11 30.82
N GLY A 768 17.50 0.54 31.55
CA GLY A 768 18.51 -0.14 32.37
C GLY A 768 17.91 -0.92 33.55
N ASP A 769 16.89 -0.38 34.20
CA ASP A 769 16.25 -1.01 35.36
C ASP A 769 15.51 -2.30 34.96
N LEU A 770 14.82 -2.30 33.82
CA LEU A 770 14.15 -3.50 33.31
C LEU A 770 15.15 -4.58 32.88
N LEU A 771 16.23 -4.19 32.19
CA LEU A 771 17.30 -5.11 31.79
C LEU A 771 17.96 -5.74 33.02
N ALA A 772 18.33 -4.93 34.02
CA ALA A 772 18.90 -5.43 35.26
C ALA A 772 17.97 -6.45 35.95
N LEU A 773 16.67 -6.14 36.03
CA LEU A 773 15.67 -7.02 36.63
C LEU A 773 15.55 -8.36 35.89
N VAL A 774 15.45 -8.37 34.56
CA VAL A 774 15.29 -9.65 33.82
C VAL A 774 16.55 -10.52 33.90
N TYR A 775 17.75 -9.92 33.94
CA TYR A 775 18.99 -10.67 34.17
C TYR A 775 19.11 -11.18 35.61
N GLU A 776 18.75 -10.39 36.61
CA GLU A 776 18.68 -10.84 38.01
C GLU A 776 17.75 -12.06 38.15
N LYS A 777 16.65 -12.07 37.40
CA LYS A 777 15.67 -13.17 37.39
C LYS A 777 16.06 -14.34 36.48
N GLY A 778 17.22 -14.28 35.80
CA GLY A 778 17.81 -15.42 35.09
C GLY A 778 17.70 -15.42 33.57
N ALA A 779 17.52 -14.26 32.92
CA ALA A 779 17.69 -14.14 31.47
C ALA A 779 19.12 -14.56 31.04
N ASP A 780 19.25 -15.29 29.93
CA ASP A 780 20.51 -15.75 29.36
C ASP A 780 21.19 -14.62 28.58
N PRO A 781 22.29 -14.05 29.08
CA PRO A 781 23.00 -12.97 28.40
C PRO A 781 23.72 -13.42 27.11
N ASN A 782 23.82 -14.73 26.87
CA ASN A 782 24.53 -15.33 25.73
C ASN A 782 23.62 -15.87 24.63
N ARG A 783 22.30 -15.67 24.76
CA ARG A 783 21.32 -16.06 23.75
C ARG A 783 21.71 -15.49 22.37
N ASN A 784 21.43 -16.25 21.31
CA ASN A 784 21.75 -15.89 19.93
C ASN A 784 23.25 -15.57 19.73
N ASN A 785 24.11 -16.28 20.47
CA ASN A 785 25.56 -16.18 20.36
C ASN A 785 26.09 -14.75 20.61
N GLY A 786 25.48 -14.01 21.54
CA GLY A 786 25.89 -12.65 21.89
C GLY A 786 25.36 -11.55 20.96
N LYS A 787 24.31 -11.82 20.16
CA LYS A 787 23.68 -10.81 19.27
C LYS A 787 23.29 -9.54 20.01
N LEU A 788 22.71 -9.65 21.20
CA LEU A 788 22.28 -8.48 21.96
C LEU A 788 23.44 -7.58 22.37
N LEU A 789 24.60 -8.16 22.69
CA LEU A 789 25.81 -7.39 22.98
C LEU A 789 26.29 -6.64 21.75
N HIS A 790 26.23 -7.27 20.57
CA HIS A 790 26.45 -6.58 19.30
C HIS A 790 25.47 -5.41 19.12
N ASP A 791 24.16 -5.65 19.25
CA ASP A 791 23.10 -4.64 19.08
C ASP A 791 23.29 -3.42 20.02
N LEU A 792 23.74 -3.64 21.26
CA LEU A 792 24.04 -2.56 22.22
C LEU A 792 25.29 -1.76 21.84
N LEU A 793 26.36 -2.43 21.41
CA LEU A 793 27.61 -1.77 21.02
C LEU A 793 27.42 -0.91 19.76
N ILE A 794 26.66 -1.42 18.79
CA ILE A 794 26.34 -0.67 17.57
C ILE A 794 25.32 0.46 17.87
N SER A 795 24.49 0.35 18.91
CA SER A 795 23.64 1.45 19.36
C SER A 795 24.37 2.46 20.26
N ARG A 796 25.66 2.25 20.52
CA ARG A 796 26.51 3.06 21.43
C ARG A 796 26.03 3.08 22.89
N GLU A 797 25.35 2.02 23.32
CA GLU A 797 24.81 1.85 24.68
C GLU A 797 25.82 1.14 25.60
N LYS A 798 26.97 1.78 25.83
CA LYS A 798 28.12 1.15 26.51
C LYS A 798 27.82 0.71 27.94
N GLU A 799 27.07 1.51 28.68
CA GLU A 799 26.70 1.22 30.07
C GLU A 799 25.83 -0.05 30.16
N LEU A 800 24.92 -0.24 29.20
CA LEU A 800 24.09 -1.44 29.10
C LEU A 800 24.91 -2.64 28.61
N ALA A 801 25.87 -2.43 27.72
CA ALA A 801 26.80 -3.48 27.32
C ALA A 801 27.60 -3.98 28.53
N GLU A 802 28.21 -3.08 29.33
CA GLU A 802 28.94 -3.43 30.57
C GLU A 802 28.06 -4.12 31.63
N MET A 803 26.78 -3.73 31.72
CA MET A 803 25.79 -4.44 32.52
C MET A 803 25.61 -5.89 32.04
N LEU A 804 25.55 -6.10 30.73
CA LEU A 804 25.42 -7.42 30.13
C LEU A 804 26.66 -8.30 30.39
N LEU A 805 27.88 -7.75 30.37
CA LEU A 805 29.09 -8.47 30.84
C LEU A 805 28.97 -8.87 32.31
N SER A 806 28.48 -7.95 33.14
CA SER A 806 28.29 -8.21 34.58
C SER A 806 27.26 -9.32 34.83
N ALA A 807 26.28 -9.46 33.94
CA ALA A 807 25.32 -10.56 33.93
C ALA A 807 25.88 -11.89 33.39
N GLY A 808 27.10 -11.90 32.84
CA GLY A 808 27.79 -13.10 32.35
C GLY A 808 27.82 -13.25 30.83
N ALA A 809 27.64 -12.17 30.06
CA ALA A 809 27.86 -12.24 28.62
C ALA A 809 29.31 -12.57 28.27
N GLU A 810 29.44 -13.47 27.31
CA GLU A 810 30.66 -13.82 26.65
C GLU A 810 31.05 -12.72 25.67
N VAL A 811 32.35 -12.51 25.55
CA VAL A 811 32.93 -11.56 24.60
C VAL A 811 33.85 -12.28 23.63
N ASP A 812 33.99 -11.69 22.44
CA ASP A 812 35.06 -12.00 21.50
C ASP A 812 35.93 -10.74 21.30
N LEU A 813 36.89 -10.80 20.37
CA LEU A 813 37.80 -9.69 20.15
C LEU A 813 37.08 -8.42 19.69
N ARG A 814 36.04 -8.54 18.86
CA ARG A 814 35.29 -7.41 18.30
C ARG A 814 34.48 -6.71 19.39
N PHE A 815 33.80 -7.48 20.23
CA PHE A 815 33.01 -6.90 21.33
C PHE A 815 33.91 -6.30 22.41
N ALA A 816 35.03 -6.94 22.75
CA ALA A 816 36.03 -6.38 23.66
C ALA A 816 36.61 -5.05 23.14
N ALA A 817 36.82 -4.95 21.82
CA ALA A 817 37.26 -3.73 21.16
C ALA A 817 36.19 -2.63 21.23
N GLY A 818 34.92 -2.94 20.95
CA GLY A 818 33.79 -2.01 21.10
C GLY A 818 33.57 -1.50 22.52
N LEU A 819 33.93 -2.29 23.53
CA LEU A 819 33.91 -1.88 24.95
C LEU A 819 35.13 -1.05 25.36
N ASN A 820 36.15 -0.95 24.50
CA ASN A 820 37.47 -0.40 24.80
C ASN A 820 38.14 -1.12 26.00
N ARG A 821 38.10 -2.46 26.04
CA ARG A 821 38.63 -3.30 27.13
C ARG A 821 39.87 -4.08 26.69
N THR A 822 41.02 -3.40 26.68
CA THR A 822 42.30 -3.97 26.25
C THR A 822 42.76 -5.18 27.07
N ASP A 823 42.34 -5.24 28.34
CA ASP A 823 42.56 -6.39 29.23
C ASP A 823 41.85 -7.66 28.75
N LEU A 824 40.64 -7.54 28.18
CA LEU A 824 39.91 -8.65 27.57
C LEU A 824 40.47 -8.98 26.17
N MET A 825 40.79 -7.96 25.38
CA MET A 825 41.35 -8.11 24.03
C MET A 825 42.64 -8.94 24.03
N ALA A 826 43.51 -8.74 25.02
CA ALA A 826 44.76 -9.49 25.18
C ALA A 826 44.56 -11.02 25.26
N GLY A 827 43.42 -11.47 25.81
CA GLY A 827 43.09 -12.90 25.94
C GLY A 827 42.81 -13.61 24.62
N PHE A 828 42.51 -12.86 23.55
CA PHE A 828 42.18 -13.40 22.22
C PHE A 828 43.38 -13.54 21.29
N PHE A 829 44.61 -13.34 21.79
CA PHE A 829 45.83 -13.51 21.02
C PHE A 829 46.75 -14.56 21.65
N LYS A 830 47.31 -15.44 20.82
CA LYS A 830 48.39 -16.36 21.19
C LYS A 830 49.52 -16.24 20.18
N ASP A 831 50.73 -15.95 20.68
CA ASP A 831 51.92 -15.72 19.85
C ASP A 831 51.72 -14.66 18.75
N GLY A 832 50.89 -13.64 19.03
CA GLY A 832 50.56 -12.57 18.09
C GLY A 832 49.45 -12.89 17.09
N VAL A 833 48.89 -14.10 17.12
CA VAL A 833 47.82 -14.54 16.21
C VAL A 833 46.49 -14.63 16.96
N PRO A 834 45.37 -14.17 16.38
CA PRO A 834 44.03 -14.33 16.96
C PRO A 834 43.70 -15.80 17.21
N THR A 835 43.18 -16.11 18.39
CA THR A 835 42.72 -17.45 18.72
C THR A 835 41.36 -17.74 18.05
N PRO A 836 40.93 -19.01 17.95
CA PRO A 836 39.59 -19.34 17.43
C PRO A 836 38.45 -18.63 18.18
N GLU A 837 38.65 -18.28 19.43
CA GLU A 837 37.66 -17.59 20.26
C GLU A 837 37.49 -16.11 19.91
N ALA A 838 38.41 -15.52 19.14
CA ALA A 838 38.38 -14.12 18.74
C ALA A 838 37.20 -13.77 17.81
N ASN A 839 36.56 -14.77 17.19
CA ASN A 839 35.50 -14.59 16.19
C ASN A 839 34.36 -15.61 16.35
N ARG A 840 34.10 -16.07 17.58
CA ARG A 840 33.14 -17.15 17.83
C ARG A 840 31.70 -16.66 18.04
N LEU A 841 31.50 -15.36 18.21
CA LEU A 841 30.21 -14.76 18.55
C LEU A 841 29.50 -14.17 17.32
N TYR A 842 28.29 -13.66 17.53
CA TYR A 842 27.35 -13.18 16.50
C TYR A 842 28.00 -12.30 15.42
N ARG A 843 27.48 -12.42 14.20
CA ARG A 843 27.83 -11.60 13.04
C ARG A 843 26.59 -11.45 12.15
N ALA A 844 26.41 -10.28 11.54
CA ALA A 844 25.26 -10.00 10.67
C ALA A 844 25.18 -10.95 9.45
N ASN A 845 26.34 -11.36 8.91
CA ASN A 845 26.42 -12.39 7.87
C ASN A 845 27.20 -13.62 8.39
N PRO A 846 26.52 -14.67 8.87
CA PRO A 846 27.16 -15.86 9.44
C PRO A 846 27.85 -16.75 8.40
N ASP A 847 27.54 -16.62 7.11
CA ASP A 847 28.09 -17.47 6.05
C ASP A 847 29.51 -17.05 5.63
N THR A 848 29.95 -15.86 6.05
CA THR A 848 31.28 -15.34 5.72
C THR A 848 32.31 -15.78 6.77
N VAL A 849 33.18 -16.72 6.39
CA VAL A 849 34.32 -17.16 7.23
C VAL A 849 35.46 -16.15 7.12
N LEU A 850 35.78 -15.48 8.22
CA LEU A 850 36.90 -14.54 8.28
C LEU A 850 38.23 -15.27 8.51
N SER A 851 39.27 -14.81 7.82
CA SER A 851 40.65 -15.09 8.21
C SER A 851 40.99 -14.37 9.52
N GLY A 852 42.00 -14.86 10.26
CA GLY A 852 42.43 -14.22 11.51
C GLY A 852 42.77 -12.73 11.35
N GLN A 853 43.35 -12.33 10.22
CA GLN A 853 43.63 -10.92 9.93
C GLN A 853 42.34 -10.10 9.80
N GLN A 854 41.34 -10.62 9.06
CA GLN A 854 40.06 -9.92 8.88
C GLN A 854 39.29 -9.76 10.20
N VAL A 855 39.46 -10.68 11.16
CA VAL A 855 38.88 -10.53 12.51
C VAL A 855 39.50 -9.34 13.25
N VAL A 856 40.81 -9.14 13.12
CA VAL A 856 41.53 -8.01 13.73
C VAL A 856 41.14 -6.70 13.07
N ASP A 857 40.98 -6.71 11.74
CA ASP A 857 40.53 -5.54 10.97
C ASP A 857 39.08 -5.17 11.33
N GLU A 858 38.18 -6.15 11.44
CA GLU A 858 36.79 -5.92 11.87
C GLU A 858 36.74 -5.44 13.34
N ALA A 859 37.59 -5.95 14.24
CA ALA A 859 37.66 -5.45 15.60
C ALA A 859 38.10 -3.97 15.68
N LEU A 860 38.98 -3.52 14.78
CA LEU A 860 39.37 -2.11 14.71
C LEU A 860 38.16 -1.25 14.33
N TYR A 861 37.31 -1.76 13.45
CA TYR A 861 36.07 -1.10 13.05
C TYR A 861 35.11 -0.90 14.25
N TYR A 862 34.95 -1.91 15.12
CA TYR A 862 34.18 -1.78 16.37
C TYR A 862 34.80 -0.77 17.35
N ALA A 863 36.13 -0.75 17.49
CA ALA A 863 36.83 0.21 18.36
C ALA A 863 36.66 1.65 17.87
N VAL A 864 36.70 1.87 16.56
CA VAL A 864 36.49 3.18 15.94
C VAL A 864 35.05 3.63 16.12
N TYR A 865 34.07 2.79 15.78
CA TYR A 865 32.67 3.16 15.88
C TYR A 865 32.23 3.51 17.33
N SER A 866 32.87 2.88 18.32
CA SER A 866 32.65 3.16 19.75
C SER A 866 33.52 4.30 20.32
N GLY A 867 34.45 4.87 19.54
CA GLY A 867 35.39 5.91 19.99
C GLY A 867 36.49 5.41 20.96
N GLY A 868 36.74 4.10 21.03
CA GLY A 868 37.68 3.46 21.94
C GLY A 868 39.15 3.60 21.54
N ARG A 869 39.80 4.71 21.92
CA ARG A 869 41.20 5.01 21.53
C ARG A 869 42.24 3.96 21.97
N GLU A 870 42.08 3.39 23.16
CA GLU A 870 43.04 2.41 23.69
C GLU A 870 42.94 1.08 22.93
N ALA A 871 41.72 0.69 22.54
CA ALA A 871 41.48 -0.47 21.68
C ALA A 871 42.00 -0.24 20.26
N ILE A 872 41.83 0.97 19.70
CA ILE A 872 42.41 1.33 18.38
C ILE A 872 43.93 1.12 18.40
N ASP A 873 44.62 1.69 19.39
CA ASP A 873 46.08 1.56 19.50
C ASP A 873 46.53 0.12 19.65
N PHE A 874 45.86 -0.63 20.53
CA PHE A 874 46.13 -2.04 20.73
C PHE A 874 46.00 -2.85 19.43
N LEU A 875 44.94 -2.62 18.65
CA LEU A 875 44.68 -3.38 17.43
C LEU A 875 45.66 -3.03 16.31
N LEU A 876 46.05 -1.75 16.19
CA LEU A 876 47.11 -1.34 15.27
C LEU A 876 48.46 -1.98 15.63
N GLU A 877 48.80 -2.09 16.91
CA GLU A 877 49.98 -2.85 17.37
C GLU A 877 49.90 -4.35 17.07
N LYS A 878 48.69 -4.90 17.04
CA LYS A 878 48.42 -6.29 16.63
C LYS A 878 48.29 -6.48 15.12
N GLY A 879 48.56 -5.43 14.34
CA GLY A 879 48.63 -5.49 12.89
C GLY A 879 47.29 -5.30 12.18
N ALA A 880 46.30 -4.68 12.82
CA ALA A 880 45.07 -4.27 12.14
C ALA A 880 45.38 -3.36 10.96
N ASN A 881 44.78 -3.64 9.81
CA ASN A 881 44.88 -2.76 8.64
C ASN A 881 43.87 -1.62 8.77
N ILE A 882 44.37 -0.41 9.03
CA ILE A 882 43.56 0.81 9.18
C ILE A 882 42.74 1.17 7.93
N ASP A 883 43.17 0.66 6.78
CA ASP A 883 42.58 0.91 5.46
C ASP A 883 41.78 -0.29 4.93
N ALA A 884 41.53 -1.31 5.76
CA ALA A 884 40.72 -2.46 5.37
C ALA A 884 39.27 -2.04 5.07
N LEU A 885 38.73 -2.55 3.96
CA LEU A 885 37.30 -2.46 3.66
C LEU A 885 36.56 -3.55 4.44
N VAL A 886 35.90 -3.15 5.52
CA VAL A 886 35.10 -4.03 6.36
C VAL A 886 33.63 -3.84 5.98
N GLY A 887 32.98 -4.92 5.56
CA GLY A 887 31.54 -4.95 5.23
C GLY A 887 30.75 -5.79 6.22
N PHE A 888 29.42 -5.63 6.18
CA PHE A 888 28.43 -6.35 6.99
C PHE A 888 28.59 -6.13 8.51
N PHE A 889 29.07 -4.95 8.91
CA PHE A 889 28.96 -4.48 10.29
C PHE A 889 27.50 -4.21 10.68
N TRP A 890 26.66 -3.84 9.70
CA TRP A 890 25.19 -3.83 9.72
C TRP A 890 24.67 -4.49 8.43
N GLU A 891 23.38 -4.83 8.36
CA GLU A 891 22.76 -5.45 7.16
C GLU A 891 22.93 -4.61 5.87
N TRP A 892 23.18 -3.30 6.00
CA TRP A 892 23.33 -2.36 4.89
C TRP A 892 24.74 -1.77 4.76
N ASP A 893 25.74 -2.29 5.46
CA ASP A 893 27.14 -1.84 5.33
C ASP A 893 27.86 -2.69 4.27
N TRP A 894 28.09 -2.15 3.08
CA TRP A 894 28.58 -2.92 1.92
C TRP A 894 30.11 -2.89 1.76
N GLY A 895 30.85 -2.36 2.75
CA GLY A 895 32.31 -2.34 2.78
C GLY A 895 32.87 -0.92 2.81
N SER A 896 33.38 -0.49 3.96
CA SER A 896 34.04 0.82 4.12
C SER A 896 35.25 0.75 5.06
N THR A 897 36.06 1.82 5.11
CA THR A 897 37.25 1.86 5.97
C THR A 897 36.95 2.41 7.37
N ALA A 898 37.87 2.22 8.31
CA ALA A 898 37.80 2.84 9.63
C ALA A 898 37.60 4.37 9.57
N LEU A 899 38.19 5.03 8.57
CA LEU A 899 38.03 6.48 8.39
C LEU A 899 36.61 6.88 7.98
N HIS A 900 35.95 6.11 7.11
CA HIS A 900 34.53 6.30 6.79
C HIS A 900 33.68 6.13 8.04
N LYS A 901 34.01 5.15 8.87
CA LYS A 901 33.25 4.88 10.08
C LYS A 901 33.43 5.93 11.17
N ALA A 902 34.60 6.55 11.27
CA ALA A 902 34.79 7.72 12.11
C ALA A 902 33.95 8.93 11.64
N VAL A 903 33.76 9.11 10.33
CA VAL A 903 32.86 10.14 9.79
C VAL A 903 31.40 9.89 10.21
N ASP A 904 30.94 8.64 10.19
CA ASP A 904 29.60 8.26 10.65
C ASP A 904 29.35 8.54 12.15
N THR A 905 30.41 8.60 12.96
CA THR A 905 30.30 8.99 14.38
C THR A 905 30.19 10.50 14.59
N GLU A 906 30.47 11.30 13.56
CA GLU A 906 30.61 12.76 13.60
C GLU A 906 31.69 13.28 14.57
N ASP A 907 32.60 12.42 15.05
CA ASP A 907 33.69 12.80 15.95
C ASP A 907 34.92 13.29 15.15
N VAL A 908 35.03 14.62 15.03
CA VAL A 908 36.14 15.29 14.35
C VAL A 908 37.51 14.95 14.96
N GLU A 909 37.60 14.75 16.27
CA GLU A 909 38.86 14.41 16.92
C GLU A 909 39.28 12.97 16.65
N LEU A 910 38.32 12.05 16.54
CA LEU A 910 38.57 10.67 16.12
C LEU A 910 39.03 10.60 14.66
N ILE A 911 38.44 11.41 13.76
CA ILE A 911 38.89 11.50 12.36
C ILE A 911 40.35 11.95 12.31
N ARG A 912 40.71 13.03 13.01
CA ARG A 912 42.12 13.50 13.07
C ARG A 912 43.04 12.43 13.63
N TYR A 913 42.59 11.75 14.67
CA TYR A 913 43.34 10.69 15.31
C TYR A 913 43.67 9.55 14.34
N LEU A 914 42.71 9.08 13.55
CA LEU A 914 42.95 8.03 12.55
C LEU A 914 43.87 8.50 11.41
N LEU A 915 43.75 9.75 10.99
CA LEU A 915 44.66 10.35 10.00
C LEU A 915 46.11 10.39 10.51
N GLU A 916 46.32 10.78 11.77
CA GLU A 916 47.65 10.74 12.42
C GLU A 916 48.22 9.32 12.50
N LYS A 917 47.36 8.30 12.63
CA LYS A 917 47.72 6.88 12.61
C LYS A 917 47.93 6.32 11.20
N GLY A 918 47.76 7.15 10.16
CA GLY A 918 48.08 6.83 8.77
C GLY A 918 46.90 6.35 7.93
N ALA A 919 45.65 6.60 8.34
CA ALA A 919 44.47 6.27 7.53
C ALA A 919 44.48 7.02 6.19
N SER A 920 44.16 6.31 5.12
CA SER A 920 44.11 6.87 3.77
C SER A 920 42.81 7.63 3.53
N THR A 921 42.94 8.83 2.97
CA THR A 921 41.82 9.68 2.56
C THR A 921 41.30 9.38 1.15
N THR A 922 42.02 8.53 0.39
CA THR A 922 41.75 8.32 -1.04
C THR A 922 41.07 6.99 -1.35
N ILE A 923 40.85 6.15 -0.34
CA ILE A 923 40.16 4.88 -0.51
C ILE A 923 38.67 5.17 -0.57
N GLY A 924 38.02 4.69 -1.63
CA GLY A 924 36.57 4.72 -1.75
C GLY A 924 35.92 3.52 -1.06
N ASP A 925 34.69 3.66 -0.61
CA ASP A 925 33.86 2.53 -0.19
C ASP A 925 33.66 1.53 -1.33
N ALA A 926 33.28 0.31 -0.99
CA ALA A 926 33.19 -0.79 -1.94
C ALA A 926 31.98 -0.70 -2.90
N ARG A 927 30.98 0.15 -2.60
CA ARG A 927 29.70 0.19 -3.31
C ARG A 927 29.63 1.30 -4.35
N TRP A 928 30.07 2.49 -3.96
CA TRP A 928 29.99 3.72 -4.74
C TRP A 928 31.36 4.30 -5.06
N GLY A 929 32.42 3.79 -4.42
CA GLY A 929 33.77 4.32 -4.59
C GLY A 929 33.97 5.70 -3.97
N GLU A 930 33.06 6.09 -3.07
CA GLU A 930 33.08 7.39 -2.40
C GLU A 930 34.06 7.39 -1.24
N THR A 931 34.82 8.46 -1.09
CA THR A 931 35.83 8.59 -0.04
C THR A 931 35.22 9.07 1.28
N ALA A 932 35.99 8.98 2.37
CA ALA A 932 35.57 9.55 3.66
C ALA A 932 35.31 11.08 3.57
N TYR A 933 35.96 11.77 2.64
CA TYR A 933 35.70 13.19 2.36
C TYR A 933 34.32 13.41 1.72
N ASP A 934 33.92 12.51 0.82
CA ASP A 934 32.61 12.52 0.16
C ASP A 934 31.51 12.20 1.18
N TRP A 935 31.73 11.19 2.03
CA TRP A 935 30.86 10.86 3.16
C TRP A 935 30.65 12.04 4.10
N ALA A 936 31.71 12.75 4.50
CA ALA A 936 31.61 13.94 5.34
C ALA A 936 30.78 15.06 4.69
N GLY A 937 30.60 15.00 3.37
CA GLY A 937 29.68 15.85 2.62
C GLY A 937 28.21 15.54 2.79
N TYR A 938 27.84 14.27 2.87
CA TYR A 938 26.46 13.86 3.07
C TYR A 938 25.92 14.26 4.44
N TYR A 939 26.78 14.34 5.45
CA TYR A 939 26.42 14.81 6.80
C TYR A 939 26.45 16.35 6.94
N GLU A 940 26.70 17.11 5.87
CA GLU A 940 26.76 18.58 5.86
C GLU A 940 27.68 19.19 6.94
N ASN A 941 28.72 18.46 7.36
CA ASN A 941 29.57 18.84 8.49
C ASN A 941 30.93 19.37 8.02
N ASP A 942 31.02 20.70 7.86
CA ASP A 942 32.22 21.40 7.38
C ASP A 942 33.47 21.15 8.23
N ALA A 943 33.32 20.86 9.53
CA ALA A 943 34.45 20.59 10.42
C ALA A 943 35.14 19.26 10.08
N MET A 944 34.38 18.24 9.70
CA MET A 944 34.91 16.94 9.26
C MET A 944 35.63 17.06 7.91
N ARG A 945 35.00 17.69 6.91
CA ARG A 945 35.62 17.96 5.60
C ARG A 945 36.92 18.74 5.73
N LYS A 946 36.95 19.76 6.60
CA LYS A 946 38.16 20.54 6.86
C LYS A 946 39.25 19.72 7.52
N ALA A 947 38.92 18.83 8.46
CA ALA A 947 39.90 17.96 9.10
C ALA A 947 40.58 17.01 8.10
N ILE A 948 39.80 16.38 7.23
CA ILE A 948 40.30 15.48 6.17
C ILE A 948 41.10 16.27 5.12
N GLY A 949 40.56 17.38 4.62
CA GLY A 949 41.21 18.20 3.60
C GLY A 949 42.50 18.88 4.06
N ALA A 950 42.60 19.28 5.34
CA ALA A 950 43.82 19.86 5.89
C ALA A 950 44.97 18.83 5.98
N HIS A 951 44.66 17.58 6.28
CA HIS A 951 45.63 16.49 6.29
C HIS A 951 46.20 16.22 4.89
N ASP A 952 45.34 16.19 3.86
CA ASP A 952 45.77 16.01 2.46
C ASP A 952 46.68 17.14 1.96
N ALA A 953 46.42 18.38 2.39
CA ALA A 953 47.27 19.52 2.08
C ALA A 953 48.66 19.38 2.73
N ALA A 954 48.72 18.99 4.00
CA ALA A 954 49.97 18.77 4.74
C ALA A 954 50.80 17.59 4.20
N ALA A 955 50.15 16.50 3.78
CA ALA A 955 50.81 15.35 3.15
C ALA A 955 51.41 15.71 1.76
N LYS A 956 50.77 16.60 1.00
CA LYS A 956 51.28 17.12 -0.28
C LYS A 956 52.47 18.07 -0.12
N GLU A 957 52.56 18.84 0.97
CA GLU A 957 53.73 19.68 1.27
C GLU A 957 54.95 18.86 1.71
N THR A 958 54.75 17.81 2.51
CA THR A 958 55.83 16.91 2.98
C THR A 958 56.43 16.05 1.85
N LYS A 959 55.67 15.72 0.79
CA LYS A 959 56.18 15.06 -0.43
C LYS A 959 56.90 16.02 -1.40
N LYS A 960 56.80 17.34 -1.19
CA LYS A 960 57.41 18.39 -2.02
C LYS A 960 58.74 18.90 -1.46
N GLN A 961 59.03 18.63 -0.17
CA GLN A 961 60.34 18.76 0.46
C GLN A 961 61.13 17.47 0.30
#